data_AF-A0A3A8GCF0-F1
#
_entry.id   AF-A0A3A8GCF0-F1
#
_cell.length_a   1.000
_cell.length_b   1.000
_cell.length_c   1.000
_cell.angle_alpha   90.00
_cell.angle_beta   90.00
_cell.angle_gamma   90.00
#
_symmetry.space_group_name_H-M   'P 1'
#
loop_
_entity.id
_entity.type
_entity.pdbx_description
1 polymer ?
#
loop_
_entity_poly.entity_id
_entity_poly.type
_entity_poly.pdbx_seq_one_letter_code
_entity_poly.pdbx_strand_id
1 'polypeptide(L)'
;MGTKRRWLGAVVALGVVGCGPMEPAEREDGPDPAAPAESSDLGHAELAATTTTRTLTAYADTMADATQPDTGFASAQTLYADASPRRQPYLRFNLSSVEGVITSAKLRVYVVDGSKDGPAVYGVRPDWSVSTLTWNKAPAVLTQKLADVGAVSAGTWVEYDVSSWVKANFHDYAFTLVSTTSDGTGIEANDAPGSNNPRLVLTIQDCPGPETDVVSPRFDTWVSQAEPTRRNPGSKALTADGAPESEAYLSFDVATGGRTLTGARLRVFATGGGTANAPAVHATTNWSGEDFDWTGRPAVAPTPLADKGSVSGGTWVEYDVGAALSGDGRYGFGLLPQSTDGMTFTSMEGPILQWPQLVLSYTASTCAYRGLSRVGGTLGASWHMFHGGDERVVSTAATPDGGWVALGSYVSNGSANPPNFGGGPLPGIQGFAVTRYLENGGVDWSVGHAGQMFPAGLAVAPTGHVLVVGRYYGAPDLGTGPLPQTTAARLFVARLTSDGVTEWVRTFASTYSGQSGLLESTSITTDPDGAPIIAGRFFGEVDFGGGPLRSDGSQAQDGSALYLLKLAADGSHAWSRSFAAADVASQLEVAADSAGNLYLSGSALGGTELAPSGSGPTPFVARLTAAGERVWTRAWTGANGATVAVVPYGGDVYFSGTFTGTFTFAGTTYTQVPTDYSGAPDDLFLGRLKADGTDVWLKHVGSPYGESARGLTVTRGGTVVLWAQSSGPVSFGGGTLRGGPIYAGYSTAGTHRWSRYFPLTGQPIALTTGELLLGTTLWATTQVDGLLFEPFSWHGTTVTDDALFLRLRP
;
A
#
# COMPACT_ATOMS: atom_id res chain seq x y z
N MET A 1 -40.21 -43.05 -12.89
CA MET A 1 -41.38 -43.42 -13.70
C MET A 1 -42.58 -42.68 -13.12
N GLY A 2 -43.35 -41.82 -13.78
CA GLY A 2 -43.31 -41.23 -15.11
C GLY A 2 -44.42 -40.17 -15.15
N THR A 3 -44.10 -39.01 -15.74
CA THR A 3 -44.95 -38.20 -16.61
C THR A 3 -46.31 -37.63 -16.16
N LYS A 4 -46.38 -36.30 -16.35
CA LYS A 4 -47.35 -35.54 -17.17
C LYS A 4 -48.46 -34.71 -16.48
N ARG A 5 -48.30 -33.40 -16.72
CA ARG A 5 -49.23 -32.27 -16.79
C ARG A 5 -50.60 -32.57 -17.43
N ARG A 6 -51.64 -31.83 -16.98
CA ARG A 6 -52.55 -30.91 -17.77
C ARG A 6 -53.66 -30.39 -16.82
N TRP A 7 -53.73 -29.09 -16.51
CA TRP A 7 -54.44 -27.98 -17.21
C TRP A 7 -55.93 -28.21 -17.46
N LEU A 8 -56.76 -27.32 -16.89
CA LEU A 8 -58.13 -27.02 -17.30
C LEU A 8 -58.19 -25.52 -17.61
N GLY A 9 -58.68 -25.17 -18.80
CA GLY A 9 -58.90 -23.81 -19.26
C GLY A 9 -60.38 -23.53 -19.53
N ALA A 10 -60.64 -22.33 -20.04
CA ALA A 10 -61.83 -21.96 -20.82
C ALA A 10 -61.42 -20.75 -21.71
N VAL A 11 -61.30 -20.87 -23.05
CA VAL A 11 -62.32 -20.83 -24.13
C VAL A 11 -62.79 -19.37 -24.37
N VAL A 12 -62.67 -18.76 -25.57
CA VAL A 12 -63.61 -18.87 -26.73
C VAL A 12 -62.97 -18.36 -28.06
N ALA A 13 -63.15 -19.16 -29.14
CA ALA A 13 -63.42 -18.96 -30.59
C ALA A 13 -62.90 -17.71 -31.39
N LEU A 14 -62.59 -17.74 -32.70
CA LEU A 14 -63.13 -18.43 -33.89
C LEU A 14 -62.03 -18.67 -34.98
N GLY A 15 -62.23 -19.64 -35.88
CA GLY A 15 -61.40 -19.90 -37.10
C GLY A 15 -61.95 -19.24 -38.38
N VAL A 16 -61.56 -19.54 -39.63
CA VAL A 16 -60.72 -20.57 -40.30
C VAL A 16 -60.38 -20.07 -41.75
N VAL A 17 -59.32 -20.64 -42.38
CA VAL A 17 -58.96 -20.79 -43.83
C VAL A 17 -58.46 -19.53 -44.57
N GLY A 18 -57.37 -19.52 -45.36
CA GLY A 18 -56.40 -20.52 -45.81
C GLY A 18 -55.86 -20.20 -47.23
N CYS A 19 -54.60 -20.62 -47.48
CA CYS A 19 -53.83 -20.70 -48.74
C CYS A 19 -53.14 -19.44 -49.32
N GLY A 20 -51.81 -19.56 -49.53
CA GLY A 20 -50.83 -18.55 -50.01
C GLY A 20 -50.82 -18.31 -51.53
N PRO A 21 -49.68 -18.01 -52.22
CA PRO A 21 -48.32 -17.63 -51.80
C PRO A 21 -47.87 -16.20 -52.29
N MET A 22 -46.61 -15.81 -51.97
CA MET A 22 -45.73 -14.69 -52.43
C MET A 22 -46.24 -13.75 -53.55
N GLU A 23 -46.03 -12.43 -53.59
CA GLU A 23 -45.19 -11.40 -52.92
C GLU A 23 -45.85 -10.02 -53.30
N PRO A 24 -45.72 -8.90 -52.56
CA PRO A 24 -44.57 -8.01 -52.76
C PRO A 24 -44.19 -7.10 -51.57
N ALA A 25 -43.10 -6.37 -51.77
CA ALA A 25 -42.38 -5.53 -50.85
C ALA A 25 -43.04 -4.17 -50.49
N GLU A 26 -42.46 -3.59 -49.42
CA GLU A 26 -42.38 -2.18 -49.00
C GLU A 26 -43.56 -1.53 -48.24
N ARG A 27 -43.38 -1.39 -46.91
CA ARG A 27 -42.99 -0.10 -46.28
C ARG A 27 -42.65 -0.24 -44.79
N GLU A 28 -41.39 0.10 -44.49
CA GLU A 28 -40.80 0.73 -43.29
C GLU A 28 -41.41 0.47 -41.90
N ASP A 29 -40.74 -0.41 -41.14
CA ASP A 29 -40.77 -0.46 -39.67
C ASP A 29 -39.79 0.57 -39.06
N GLY A 30 -40.28 1.36 -38.10
CA GLY A 30 -39.44 2.13 -37.18
C GLY A 30 -38.91 1.25 -36.03
N PRO A 31 -37.73 1.53 -35.45
CA PRO A 31 -37.10 0.62 -34.52
C PRO A 31 -37.70 0.68 -33.10
N ASP A 32 -37.92 -0.52 -32.57
CA ASP A 32 -38.13 -0.87 -31.15
C ASP A 32 -37.03 -0.26 -30.25
N PRO A 33 -37.31 0.12 -28.99
CA PRO A 33 -36.34 0.80 -28.15
C PRO A 33 -35.20 -0.15 -27.76
N ALA A 34 -33.98 0.24 -28.13
CA ALA A 34 -32.76 -0.51 -27.89
C ALA A 34 -32.46 -0.69 -26.40
N ALA A 35 -32.01 -1.90 -26.06
CA ALA A 35 -31.31 -2.21 -24.82
C ALA A 35 -30.17 -1.20 -24.56
N PRO A 36 -29.85 -0.86 -23.29
CA PRO A 36 -28.75 0.05 -23.00
C PRO A 36 -27.46 -0.52 -23.59
N ALA A 37 -26.83 0.28 -24.44
CA ALA A 37 -25.59 -0.06 -25.11
C ALA A 37 -24.51 -0.43 -24.08
N GLU A 38 -23.99 -1.65 -24.18
CA GLU A 38 -22.68 -1.95 -23.65
C GLU A 38 -21.69 -0.99 -24.31
N SER A 39 -20.96 -0.23 -23.49
CA SER A 39 -19.88 0.62 -23.97
C SER A 39 -18.89 -0.26 -24.71
N SER A 40 -18.71 0.03 -26.00
CA SER A 40 -17.70 -0.58 -26.85
C SER A 40 -16.34 -0.55 -26.15
N ASP A 41 -15.82 -1.75 -25.91
CA ASP A 41 -14.49 -2.04 -25.43
C ASP A 41 -13.48 -1.25 -26.29
N LEU A 42 -12.92 -0.17 -25.75
CA LEU A 42 -11.68 0.37 -26.29
C LEU A 42 -10.66 -0.73 -26.09
N GLY A 43 -10.31 -1.43 -27.17
CA GLY A 43 -9.28 -2.45 -27.18
C GLY A 43 -7.97 -1.86 -26.64
N HIS A 44 -7.74 -2.10 -25.35
CA HIS A 44 -6.44 -1.88 -24.75
C HIS A 44 -5.61 -3.07 -25.19
N ALA A 45 -4.70 -2.84 -26.13
CA ALA A 45 -3.59 -3.75 -26.31
C ALA A 45 -2.87 -3.83 -24.95
N GLU A 46 -3.06 -4.95 -24.26
CA GLU A 46 -2.23 -5.34 -23.15
C GLU A 46 -0.79 -5.28 -23.66
N LEU A 47 -0.02 -4.31 -23.18
CA LEU A 47 1.38 -4.18 -23.56
C LEU A 47 2.04 -5.52 -23.25
N ALA A 48 2.54 -6.20 -24.29
CA ALA A 48 3.21 -7.48 -24.14
C ALA A 48 4.33 -7.31 -23.11
N ALA A 49 4.22 -8.01 -22.00
CA ALA A 49 5.23 -8.00 -20.96
C ALA A 49 6.58 -8.43 -21.55
N THR A 50 7.55 -7.53 -21.58
CA THR A 50 8.92 -7.87 -22.00
C THR A 50 9.53 -8.79 -20.94
N THR A 51 9.92 -9.99 -21.34
CA THR A 51 10.67 -10.91 -20.49
C THR A 51 12.14 -10.90 -20.88
N THR A 52 13.03 -10.66 -19.93
CA THR A 52 14.46 -10.91 -20.07
C THR A 52 14.83 -12.28 -19.57
N THR A 53 15.94 -12.81 -20.08
CA THR A 53 16.57 -14.00 -19.51
C THR A 53 17.81 -13.58 -18.75
N ARG A 54 17.93 -13.99 -17.49
CA ARG A 54 19.09 -13.73 -16.65
C ARG A 54 19.67 -15.04 -16.16
N THR A 55 20.97 -15.21 -16.37
CA THR A 55 21.68 -16.40 -15.94
C THR A 55 22.56 -16.07 -14.74
N LEU A 56 22.37 -16.78 -13.65
CA LEU A 56 23.18 -16.67 -12.44
C LEU A 56 24.07 -17.88 -12.31
N THR A 57 25.31 -17.66 -11.97
CA THR A 57 26.26 -18.72 -11.63
C THR A 57 26.12 -19.08 -10.16
N ALA A 58 26.27 -20.36 -9.81
CA ALA A 58 26.38 -20.76 -8.41
C ALA A 58 27.60 -20.08 -7.78
N TYR A 59 27.42 -19.32 -6.70
CA TYR A 59 28.55 -18.66 -6.03
C TYR A 59 29.20 -19.57 -4.98
N ALA A 60 28.55 -20.67 -4.64
CA ALA A 60 29.05 -21.67 -3.72
C ALA A 60 28.52 -23.05 -4.12
N ASP A 61 29.42 -24.03 -4.13
CA ASP A 61 29.11 -25.42 -4.38
C ASP A 61 30.04 -26.36 -3.60
N THR A 62 29.53 -27.52 -3.24
CA THR A 62 30.30 -28.59 -2.60
C THR A 62 29.49 -29.89 -2.65
N MET A 63 29.99 -30.95 -2.03
CA MET A 63 29.26 -32.21 -1.87
C MET A 63 29.47 -32.80 -0.48
N ALA A 64 28.54 -33.66 -0.07
CA ALA A 64 28.69 -34.54 1.07
C ALA A 64 28.83 -36.00 0.62
N ASP A 65 29.71 -36.76 1.27
CA ASP A 65 29.93 -38.18 1.02
C ASP A 65 29.73 -38.98 2.32
N ALA A 66 28.79 -39.92 2.32
CA ALA A 66 28.48 -40.75 3.48
C ALA A 66 29.62 -41.67 3.91
N THR A 67 30.58 -41.97 3.01
CA THR A 67 31.77 -42.77 3.34
C THR A 67 32.85 -41.97 4.05
N GLN A 68 32.76 -40.64 4.02
CA GLN A 68 33.70 -39.72 4.67
C GLN A 68 32.94 -38.64 5.44
N PRO A 69 32.25 -38.99 6.54
CA PRO A 69 31.17 -38.18 7.07
C PRO A 69 31.60 -36.85 7.72
N ASP A 70 32.88 -36.71 8.05
CA ASP A 70 33.49 -35.51 8.64
C ASP A 70 34.43 -34.76 7.68
N THR A 71 34.53 -35.21 6.43
CA THR A 71 35.34 -34.57 5.39
C THR A 71 34.50 -33.61 4.57
N GLY A 72 35.01 -32.41 4.31
CA GLY A 72 34.43 -31.43 3.39
C GLY A 72 35.09 -31.48 2.02
N PHE A 73 34.33 -31.19 0.97
CA PHE A 73 34.76 -31.31 -0.43
C PHE A 73 34.76 -29.95 -1.15
N ALA A 74 35.35 -28.93 -0.50
CA ALA A 74 35.34 -27.55 -0.98
C ALA A 74 36.07 -27.33 -2.33
N SER A 75 37.02 -28.19 -2.69
CA SER A 75 37.83 -28.08 -3.92
C SER A 75 37.47 -29.13 -4.98
N ALA A 76 36.36 -29.85 -4.79
CA ALA A 76 35.94 -30.89 -5.72
C ALA A 76 35.67 -30.28 -7.11
N GLN A 77 36.23 -30.91 -8.14
CA GLN A 77 36.05 -30.49 -9.54
C GLN A 77 34.85 -31.17 -10.19
N THR A 78 34.36 -32.25 -9.57
CA THR A 78 33.16 -32.98 -9.95
C THR A 78 32.37 -33.29 -8.69
N LEU A 79 31.09 -32.97 -8.70
CA LEU A 79 30.18 -33.24 -7.60
C LEU A 79 29.29 -34.44 -7.98
N TYR A 80 29.25 -35.45 -7.12
CA TYR A 80 28.53 -36.69 -7.40
C TYR A 80 27.20 -36.75 -6.64
N ALA A 81 26.14 -37.13 -7.35
CA ALA A 81 24.87 -37.58 -6.78
C ALA A 81 24.74 -39.09 -6.97
N ASP A 82 24.68 -39.86 -5.88
CA ASP A 82 24.70 -41.33 -5.91
C ASP A 82 23.94 -41.90 -4.71
N ALA A 83 23.26 -43.04 -4.87
CA ALA A 83 22.60 -43.76 -3.80
C ALA A 83 23.51 -44.79 -3.09
N SER A 84 24.61 -45.24 -3.72
CA SER A 84 25.52 -46.23 -3.14
C SER A 84 26.95 -46.18 -3.73
N PRO A 85 27.92 -45.57 -3.03
CA PRO A 85 27.77 -44.89 -1.75
C PRO A 85 26.94 -43.62 -1.86
N ARG A 86 26.26 -43.22 -0.78
CA ARG A 86 25.44 -42.01 -0.80
C ARG A 86 26.32 -40.77 -0.92
N ARG A 87 26.11 -40.02 -2.00
CA ARG A 87 26.77 -38.73 -2.27
C ARG A 87 25.73 -37.72 -2.72
N GLN A 88 25.86 -36.49 -2.24
CA GLN A 88 24.90 -35.43 -2.51
C GLN A 88 25.63 -34.10 -2.78
N PRO A 89 25.47 -33.50 -3.96
CA PRO A 89 25.97 -32.16 -4.25
C PRO A 89 25.05 -31.09 -3.65
N TYR A 90 25.61 -29.93 -3.36
CA TYR A 90 24.92 -28.75 -2.85
C TYR A 90 25.34 -27.54 -3.66
N LEU A 91 24.37 -26.74 -4.12
CA LEU A 91 24.58 -25.57 -4.97
C LEU A 91 23.88 -24.36 -4.38
N ARG A 92 24.51 -23.18 -4.40
CA ARG A 92 23.96 -21.92 -3.88
C ARG A 92 24.01 -20.80 -4.91
N PHE A 93 22.92 -20.06 -5.01
CA PHE A 93 22.72 -18.95 -5.95
C PHE A 93 22.27 -17.69 -5.22
N ASN A 94 22.84 -16.55 -5.59
CA ASN A 94 22.50 -15.26 -5.01
C ASN A 94 21.61 -14.48 -5.99
N LEU A 95 20.41 -14.14 -5.57
CA LEU A 95 19.41 -13.42 -6.35
C LEU A 95 19.23 -11.99 -5.85
N SER A 96 20.12 -11.48 -5.00
CA SER A 96 19.99 -10.14 -4.39
C SER A 96 19.91 -8.99 -5.40
N SER A 97 20.47 -9.18 -6.59
CA SER A 97 20.48 -8.20 -7.69
C SER A 97 19.42 -8.48 -8.75
N VAL A 98 18.58 -9.50 -8.57
CA VAL A 98 17.49 -9.84 -9.51
C VAL A 98 16.29 -8.96 -9.21
N GLU A 99 15.98 -8.07 -10.14
CA GLU A 99 14.81 -7.22 -10.10
C GLU A 99 13.80 -7.71 -11.14
N GLY A 100 12.51 -7.67 -10.80
CA GLY A 100 11.43 -8.11 -11.67
C GLY A 100 10.66 -9.33 -11.14
N VAL A 101 9.74 -9.86 -11.95
CA VAL A 101 8.98 -11.07 -11.59
C VAL A 101 9.60 -12.28 -12.27
N ILE A 102 10.09 -13.25 -11.49
CA ILE A 102 10.57 -14.52 -12.04
C ILE A 102 9.36 -15.31 -12.54
N THR A 103 9.22 -15.46 -13.85
CA THR A 103 8.14 -16.23 -14.48
C THR A 103 8.53 -17.69 -14.68
N SER A 104 9.83 -17.95 -14.86
CA SER A 104 10.43 -19.27 -14.97
C SER A 104 11.82 -19.29 -14.33
N ALA A 105 12.18 -20.41 -13.73
CA ALA A 105 13.51 -20.67 -13.22
C ALA A 105 13.95 -22.09 -13.53
N LYS A 106 15.09 -22.22 -14.19
CA LYS A 106 15.68 -23.51 -14.55
C LYS A 106 17.06 -23.66 -13.93
N LEU A 107 17.24 -24.67 -13.09
CA LEU A 107 18.55 -25.08 -12.62
C LEU A 107 19.22 -25.90 -13.74
N ARG A 108 20.36 -25.43 -14.21
CA ARG A 108 21.09 -25.97 -15.35
C ARG A 108 22.46 -26.48 -14.88
N VAL A 109 22.72 -27.76 -15.06
CA VAL A 109 23.97 -28.44 -14.64
C VAL A 109 24.59 -29.17 -15.82
N TYR A 110 25.92 -29.23 -15.87
CA TYR A 110 26.65 -29.96 -16.90
C TYR A 110 27.06 -31.33 -16.40
N VAL A 111 26.60 -32.38 -17.11
CA VAL A 111 26.81 -33.77 -16.71
C VAL A 111 28.11 -34.28 -17.30
N VAL A 112 29.06 -34.66 -16.44
CA VAL A 112 30.34 -35.28 -16.84
C VAL A 112 30.30 -36.80 -16.74
N ASP A 113 29.39 -37.34 -15.93
CA ASP A 113 29.13 -38.78 -15.82
C ASP A 113 27.62 -39.02 -15.73
N GLY A 114 27.09 -39.84 -16.64
CA GLY A 114 25.64 -39.98 -16.88
C GLY A 114 25.01 -41.14 -16.11
N SER A 115 23.68 -41.13 -16.00
CA SER A 115 22.90 -42.17 -15.31
C SER A 115 21.67 -42.58 -16.11
N LYS A 116 21.25 -43.84 -15.93
CA LYS A 116 19.98 -44.35 -16.48
C LYS A 116 18.75 -43.73 -15.83
N ASP A 117 18.90 -43.15 -14.64
CA ASP A 117 17.87 -42.38 -13.95
C ASP A 117 18.58 -41.30 -13.10
N GLY A 118 18.68 -40.11 -13.67
CA GLY A 118 19.40 -38.99 -13.07
C GLY A 118 18.80 -38.53 -11.75
N PRO A 119 19.56 -37.76 -10.95
CA PRO A 119 19.12 -37.36 -9.63
C PRO A 119 17.96 -36.35 -9.71
N ALA A 120 17.02 -36.46 -8.78
CA ALA A 120 15.99 -35.46 -8.59
C ALA A 120 16.52 -34.23 -7.84
N VAL A 121 15.98 -33.05 -8.12
CA VAL A 121 16.34 -31.79 -7.45
C VAL A 121 15.39 -31.51 -6.30
N TYR A 122 15.98 -31.12 -5.17
CA TYR A 122 15.29 -30.68 -3.95
C TYR A 122 15.85 -29.34 -3.48
N GLY A 123 15.03 -28.56 -2.80
CA GLY A 123 15.47 -27.37 -2.07
C GLY A 123 16.18 -27.76 -0.77
N VAL A 124 17.09 -26.89 -0.31
CA VAL A 124 17.69 -26.94 1.04
C VAL A 124 17.83 -25.52 1.58
N ARG A 125 18.05 -25.38 2.89
CA ARG A 125 18.37 -24.08 3.48
C ARG A 125 19.74 -23.58 2.97
N PRO A 126 19.90 -22.27 2.69
CA PRO A 126 21.17 -21.71 2.23
C PRO A 126 22.15 -21.36 3.37
N ASP A 127 21.91 -21.84 4.60
CA ASP A 127 22.65 -21.51 5.82
C ASP A 127 23.96 -22.30 6.02
N TRP A 128 24.46 -22.97 4.98
CA TRP A 128 25.69 -23.76 5.02
C TRP A 128 26.86 -23.04 4.35
N SER A 129 28.09 -23.24 4.84
CA SER A 129 29.31 -22.76 4.19
C SER A 129 30.08 -23.91 3.54
N VAL A 130 30.64 -23.66 2.35
CA VAL A 130 31.53 -24.57 1.59
C VAL A 130 32.67 -25.09 2.48
N SER A 131 33.22 -24.24 3.36
CA SER A 131 34.34 -24.59 4.24
C SER A 131 33.97 -25.50 5.42
N THR A 132 32.68 -25.69 5.70
CA THR A 132 32.20 -26.38 6.90
C THR A 132 31.25 -27.54 6.63
N LEU A 133 30.73 -27.65 5.41
CA LEU A 133 29.77 -28.69 5.04
C LEU A 133 30.48 -30.04 4.97
N THR A 134 29.96 -30.99 5.73
CA THR A 134 30.33 -32.41 5.73
C THR A 134 29.02 -33.22 5.71
N TRP A 135 29.07 -34.55 5.58
CA TRP A 135 27.86 -35.38 5.68
C TRP A 135 27.09 -35.15 6.98
N ASN A 136 27.80 -35.12 8.12
CA ASN A 136 27.19 -34.92 9.43
C ASN A 136 26.60 -33.52 9.65
N LYS A 137 26.99 -32.55 8.82
CA LYS A 137 26.53 -31.14 8.88
C LYS A 137 25.69 -30.75 7.67
N ALA A 138 25.34 -31.70 6.81
CA ALA A 138 24.57 -31.44 5.61
C ALA A 138 23.19 -30.89 5.98
N PRO A 139 22.71 -29.82 5.31
CA PRO A 139 21.39 -29.27 5.57
C PRO A 139 20.32 -30.31 5.24
N ALA A 140 19.21 -30.27 5.99
CA ALA A 140 18.10 -31.19 5.75
C ALA A 140 17.51 -30.97 4.34
N VAL A 141 17.31 -32.07 3.61
CA VAL A 141 16.62 -32.09 2.32
C VAL A 141 15.14 -31.88 2.56
N LEU A 142 14.55 -30.92 1.84
CA LEU A 142 13.13 -30.64 1.94
C LEU A 142 12.31 -31.77 1.30
N THR A 143 11.08 -31.98 1.78
CA THR A 143 10.29 -33.16 1.40
C THR A 143 9.70 -33.05 -0.01
N GLN A 144 9.55 -31.84 -0.54
CA GLN A 144 9.01 -31.62 -1.88
C GLN A 144 10.09 -31.81 -2.96
N LYS A 145 9.88 -32.80 -3.83
CA LYS A 145 10.65 -32.94 -5.07
C LYS A 145 10.31 -31.78 -6.00
N LEU A 146 11.33 -31.01 -6.41
CA LEU A 146 11.15 -29.84 -7.27
C LEU A 146 11.08 -30.25 -8.75
N ALA A 147 12.02 -31.09 -9.18
CA ALA A 147 12.13 -31.54 -10.56
C ALA A 147 12.81 -32.89 -10.65
N ASP A 148 12.51 -33.60 -11.72
CA ASP A 148 13.05 -34.91 -12.07
C ASP A 148 13.01 -35.03 -13.59
N VAL A 149 14.13 -35.42 -14.18
CA VAL A 149 14.34 -35.42 -15.65
C VAL A 149 14.56 -36.83 -16.20
N GLY A 150 14.56 -37.86 -15.35
CA GLY A 150 14.89 -39.22 -15.74
C GLY A 150 16.35 -39.37 -16.20
N ALA A 151 16.59 -40.22 -17.20
CA ALA A 151 17.93 -40.54 -17.69
C ALA A 151 18.73 -39.30 -18.15
N VAL A 152 20.02 -39.25 -17.80
CA VAL A 152 20.93 -38.15 -18.13
C VAL A 152 22.21 -38.68 -18.80
N SER A 153 22.67 -38.00 -19.86
CA SER A 153 23.85 -38.43 -20.64
C SER A 153 25.07 -37.57 -20.32
N ALA A 154 26.24 -38.19 -20.24
CA ALA A 154 27.52 -37.48 -20.12
C ALA A 154 27.77 -36.54 -21.33
N GLY A 155 28.45 -35.42 -21.07
CA GLY A 155 28.77 -34.39 -22.06
C GLY A 155 27.61 -33.45 -22.40
N THR A 156 26.51 -33.47 -21.63
CA THR A 156 25.30 -32.69 -21.93
C THR A 156 24.90 -31.74 -20.80
N TRP A 157 24.22 -30.64 -21.17
CA TRP A 157 23.52 -29.79 -20.22
C TRP A 157 22.15 -30.38 -19.90
N VAL A 158 21.81 -30.44 -18.61
CA VAL A 158 20.51 -30.86 -18.11
C VAL A 158 19.84 -29.67 -17.42
N GLU A 159 18.55 -29.47 -17.69
CA GLU A 159 17.74 -28.41 -17.11
C GLU A 159 16.63 -28.99 -16.22
N TYR A 160 16.58 -28.56 -14.97
CA TYR A 160 15.55 -28.87 -14.00
C TYR A 160 14.64 -27.65 -13.82
N ASP A 161 13.33 -27.82 -14.03
CA ASP A 161 12.37 -26.75 -13.79
C ASP A 161 12.13 -26.58 -12.28
N VAL A 162 12.76 -25.56 -11.69
CA VAL A 162 12.66 -25.22 -10.27
C VAL A 162 11.75 -24.01 -10.05
N SER A 163 10.93 -23.66 -11.04
CA SER A 163 10.05 -22.49 -11.02
C SER A 163 9.11 -22.46 -9.82
N SER A 164 8.63 -23.62 -9.36
CA SER A 164 7.75 -23.72 -8.17
C SER A 164 8.44 -23.26 -6.87
N TRP A 165 9.77 -23.28 -6.84
CA TRP A 165 10.59 -22.94 -5.68
C TRP A 165 11.21 -21.53 -5.77
N VAL A 166 11.55 -21.07 -6.96
CA VAL A 166 12.40 -19.88 -7.18
C VAL A 166 11.60 -18.59 -7.46
N LYS A 167 10.27 -18.59 -7.35
CA LYS A 167 9.37 -17.48 -7.76
C LYS A 167 9.37 -16.21 -6.85
N ALA A 168 10.56 -15.85 -6.34
CA ALA A 168 10.96 -14.65 -5.56
C ALA A 168 10.41 -14.63 -4.12
N ASN A 169 10.95 -13.97 -3.08
CA ASN A 169 12.18 -13.19 -2.86
C ASN A 169 12.89 -13.74 -1.61
N PHE A 170 13.92 -14.53 -1.82
CA PHE A 170 15.02 -14.67 -0.86
C PHE A 170 16.28 -14.23 -1.61
N HIS A 171 17.21 -13.58 -0.91
CA HIS A 171 18.46 -13.16 -1.53
C HIS A 171 19.35 -14.36 -1.91
N ASP A 172 19.10 -15.54 -1.34
CA ASP A 172 19.86 -16.76 -1.55
C ASP A 172 18.96 -18.00 -1.70
N TYR A 173 19.25 -18.82 -2.71
CA TYR A 173 18.62 -20.12 -2.92
C TYR A 173 19.68 -21.22 -2.88
N ALA A 174 19.31 -22.38 -2.34
CA ALA A 174 20.16 -23.56 -2.34
C ALA A 174 19.41 -24.81 -2.80
N PHE A 175 20.13 -25.67 -3.53
CA PHE A 175 19.61 -26.91 -4.09
C PHE A 175 20.53 -28.07 -3.74
N THR A 176 19.95 -29.26 -3.66
CA THR A 176 20.69 -30.53 -3.64
C THR A 176 20.12 -31.49 -4.67
N LEU A 177 20.97 -32.37 -5.19
CA LEU A 177 20.58 -33.41 -6.15
C LEU A 177 20.62 -34.76 -5.43
N VAL A 178 19.51 -35.49 -5.43
CA VAL A 178 19.37 -36.75 -4.71
C VAL A 178 19.12 -37.86 -5.72
N SER A 179 20.07 -38.80 -5.81
CA SER A 179 19.92 -39.99 -6.65
C SER A 179 19.19 -41.10 -5.90
N THR A 180 18.41 -41.89 -6.64
CA THR A 180 17.86 -43.16 -6.16
C THR A 180 18.59 -44.38 -6.76
N THR A 181 19.51 -44.15 -7.70
CA THR A 181 20.30 -45.19 -8.37
C THR A 181 21.75 -45.20 -7.90
N SER A 182 22.38 -46.36 -8.05
CA SER A 182 23.78 -46.59 -7.71
C SER A 182 24.74 -46.47 -8.91
N ASP A 183 24.25 -46.08 -10.09
CA ASP A 183 25.11 -45.84 -11.26
C ASP A 183 25.68 -44.41 -11.26
N GLY A 184 25.24 -43.55 -10.33
CA GLY A 184 25.81 -42.25 -10.03
C GLY A 184 25.61 -41.20 -11.13
N THR A 185 25.63 -39.93 -10.78
CA THR A 185 25.70 -38.82 -11.75
C THR A 185 26.75 -37.83 -11.29
N GLY A 186 27.72 -37.54 -12.15
CA GLY A 186 28.75 -36.53 -11.93
C GLY A 186 28.36 -35.23 -12.62
N ILE A 187 28.35 -34.13 -11.88
CA ILE A 187 28.18 -32.78 -12.44
C ILE A 187 29.46 -31.96 -12.27
N GLU A 188 29.72 -31.08 -13.22
CA GLU A 188 30.87 -30.17 -13.17
C GLU A 188 30.67 -29.12 -12.05
N ALA A 189 31.71 -28.94 -11.21
CA ALA A 189 31.71 -27.96 -10.13
C ALA A 189 31.92 -26.53 -10.66
N ASN A 190 31.60 -25.51 -9.86
CA ASN A 190 31.79 -24.11 -10.22
C ASN A 190 33.27 -23.76 -10.44
N ASP A 191 34.16 -24.37 -9.64
CA ASP A 191 35.61 -24.14 -9.69
C ASP A 191 36.34 -25.05 -10.71
N ALA A 192 35.60 -25.72 -11.58
CA ALA A 192 36.17 -26.60 -12.61
C ALA A 192 36.74 -25.81 -13.82
N PRO A 193 37.82 -26.30 -14.46
CA PRO A 193 38.47 -25.59 -15.56
C PRO A 193 37.64 -25.52 -16.86
N GLY A 194 36.60 -26.34 -17.02
CA GLY A 194 35.81 -26.44 -18.25
C GLY A 194 34.81 -25.30 -18.46
N SER A 195 34.67 -24.37 -17.50
CA SER A 195 33.73 -23.24 -17.55
C SER A 195 32.23 -23.61 -17.68
N ASN A 196 31.86 -24.89 -17.50
CA ASN A 196 30.47 -25.35 -17.49
C ASN A 196 29.90 -25.40 -16.06
N ASN A 197 30.12 -24.32 -15.32
CA ASN A 197 29.63 -24.16 -13.97
C ASN A 197 28.10 -24.26 -13.85
N PRO A 198 27.57 -24.75 -12.71
CA PRO A 198 26.13 -24.78 -12.45
C PRO A 198 25.50 -23.39 -12.54
N ARG A 199 24.34 -23.31 -13.21
CA ARG A 199 23.65 -22.06 -13.51
C ARG A 199 22.19 -22.11 -13.11
N LEU A 200 21.65 -20.98 -12.68
CA LEU A 200 20.22 -20.77 -12.52
C LEU A 200 19.79 -19.78 -13.60
N VAL A 201 19.02 -20.28 -14.58
CA VAL A 201 18.51 -19.50 -15.71
C VAL A 201 17.11 -19.04 -15.36
N LEU A 202 16.95 -17.74 -15.21
CA LEU A 202 15.69 -17.08 -14.86
C LEU A 202 15.10 -16.45 -16.12
N THR A 203 13.81 -16.66 -16.33
CA THR A 203 13.00 -15.76 -17.16
C THR A 203 12.36 -14.77 -16.23
N ILE A 204 12.70 -13.50 -16.41
CA ILE A 204 12.26 -12.40 -15.59
C ILE A 204 11.36 -11.56 -16.47
N GLN A 205 10.13 -11.35 -16.05
CA GLN A 205 9.35 -10.25 -16.56
C GLN A 205 9.92 -8.97 -15.99
N ASP A 206 10.50 -8.13 -16.86
CA ASP A 206 11.08 -6.85 -16.47
C ASP A 206 9.98 -5.98 -15.89
N CYS A 207 10.31 -5.34 -14.76
CA CYS A 207 9.43 -4.39 -14.11
C CYS A 207 10.15 -3.03 -14.00
N PRO A 208 10.49 -2.34 -15.11
CA PRO A 208 11.07 -1.01 -15.07
C PRO A 208 10.25 -0.09 -14.15
N GLY A 209 10.96 0.56 -13.24
CA GLY A 209 10.39 1.59 -12.37
C GLY A 209 9.88 2.78 -13.18
N PRO A 210 9.10 3.68 -12.56
CA PRO A 210 8.76 4.95 -13.18
C PRO A 210 10.03 5.76 -13.40
N GLU A 211 10.48 5.84 -14.64
CA GLU A 211 11.60 6.69 -15.03
C GLU A 211 11.12 8.14 -15.19
N THR A 212 11.97 9.06 -14.77
CA THR A 212 11.82 10.49 -15.08
C THR A 212 13.04 10.98 -15.81
N ASP A 213 12.83 11.71 -16.89
CA ASP A 213 13.89 12.45 -17.55
C ASP A 213 13.72 13.94 -17.28
N VAL A 214 14.82 14.64 -17.00
CA VAL A 214 14.85 16.09 -16.89
C VAL A 214 15.45 16.65 -18.17
N VAL A 215 14.66 17.41 -18.91
CA VAL A 215 15.05 18.03 -20.17
C VAL A 215 15.22 19.53 -19.94
N SER A 216 16.43 20.06 -20.15
CA SER A 216 16.65 21.51 -20.18
C SER A 216 16.07 22.11 -21.45
N PRO A 217 15.66 23.40 -21.44
CA PRO A 217 15.22 24.07 -22.65
C PRO A 217 16.31 24.03 -23.71
N ARG A 218 15.88 24.03 -24.96
CA ARG A 218 16.72 24.30 -26.11
C ARG A 218 16.90 25.79 -26.35
N PHE A 219 15.84 26.57 -26.12
CA PHE A 219 15.82 28.02 -26.26
C PHE A 219 14.88 28.62 -25.23
N ASP A 220 15.23 29.80 -24.72
CA ASP A 220 14.37 30.60 -23.87
C ASP A 220 14.56 32.10 -24.17
N THR A 221 13.47 32.86 -24.06
CA THR A 221 13.52 34.33 -24.20
C THR A 221 12.25 34.95 -23.63
N TRP A 222 12.22 36.28 -23.59
CA TRP A 222 11.02 37.04 -23.22
C TRP A 222 10.92 38.33 -24.04
N VAL A 223 9.69 38.82 -24.19
CA VAL A 223 9.37 40.02 -24.97
C VAL A 223 8.51 40.97 -24.14
N SER A 224 8.55 42.26 -24.48
CA SER A 224 7.79 43.30 -23.77
C SER A 224 7.06 44.22 -24.73
N GLN A 225 5.81 44.53 -24.42
CA GLN A 225 4.99 45.50 -25.14
C GLN A 225 5.56 46.90 -25.07
N ALA A 226 6.19 47.27 -23.94
CA ALA A 226 6.81 48.58 -23.76
C ALA A 226 8.04 48.78 -24.65
N GLU A 227 8.70 47.69 -25.05
CA GLU A 227 9.90 47.70 -25.88
C GLU A 227 9.70 46.78 -27.09
N PRO A 228 8.79 47.13 -28.02
CA PRO A 228 8.23 46.19 -28.98
C PRO A 228 9.22 45.69 -30.04
N THR A 229 10.36 46.37 -30.22
CA THR A 229 11.44 45.97 -31.13
C THR A 229 12.64 45.36 -30.40
N ARG A 230 12.60 45.30 -29.06
CA ARG A 230 13.70 44.73 -28.27
C ARG A 230 13.63 43.22 -28.34
N ARG A 231 14.81 42.62 -28.51
CA ARG A 231 15.06 41.19 -28.39
C ARG A 231 15.90 40.97 -27.15
N ASN A 232 15.72 39.82 -26.50
CA ASN A 232 16.43 39.49 -25.27
C ASN A 232 17.25 38.20 -25.40
N PRO A 233 18.14 38.09 -26.41
CA PRO A 233 19.03 36.94 -26.48
C PRO A 233 20.01 36.97 -25.32
N GLY A 234 20.17 35.84 -24.63
CA GLY A 234 21.11 35.70 -23.51
C GLY A 234 20.73 36.43 -22.21
N SER A 235 19.46 36.77 -22.02
CA SER A 235 19.00 37.44 -20.79
C SER A 235 18.92 36.46 -19.63
N LYS A 236 19.58 36.75 -18.50
CA LYS A 236 19.65 35.86 -17.31
C LYS A 236 18.32 35.63 -16.58
N ALA A 237 17.27 36.34 -16.98
CA ALA A 237 15.95 36.25 -16.39
C ALA A 237 14.87 36.32 -17.47
N LEU A 238 13.81 35.54 -17.25
CA LEU A 238 12.58 35.56 -18.02
C LEU A 238 11.52 36.33 -17.25
N THR A 239 10.78 37.20 -17.91
CA THR A 239 9.78 38.06 -17.25
C THR A 239 8.40 37.82 -17.82
N ALA A 240 7.40 37.70 -16.95
CA ALA A 240 5.99 37.73 -17.30
C ALA A 240 5.25 38.72 -16.39
N ASP A 241 4.67 39.77 -16.98
CA ASP A 241 4.01 40.87 -16.24
C ASP A 241 2.87 41.44 -17.09
N GLY A 242 1.72 41.77 -16.51
CA GLY A 242 0.58 42.35 -17.20
C GLY A 242 0.66 43.87 -17.42
N ALA A 243 1.61 44.60 -16.80
CA ALA A 243 1.69 46.06 -16.97
C ALA A 243 3.10 46.67 -16.79
N PRO A 244 3.83 47.03 -17.87
CA PRO A 244 3.49 46.78 -19.27
C PRO A 244 3.58 45.29 -19.61
N GLU A 245 2.74 44.82 -20.54
CA GLU A 245 2.63 43.40 -20.84
C GLU A 245 3.98 42.82 -21.29
N SER A 246 4.41 41.75 -20.64
CA SER A 246 5.63 41.00 -20.92
C SER A 246 5.33 39.52 -20.83
N GLU A 247 5.89 38.74 -21.76
CA GLU A 247 5.62 37.31 -21.93
C GLU A 247 6.94 36.55 -22.07
N ALA A 248 7.03 35.39 -21.41
CA ALA A 248 8.21 34.51 -21.47
C ALA A 248 7.94 33.24 -22.29
N TYR A 249 8.97 32.71 -22.93
CA TYR A 249 8.87 31.61 -23.89
C TYR A 249 9.98 30.58 -23.67
N LEU A 250 9.63 29.30 -23.62
CA LEU A 250 10.52 28.16 -23.43
C LEU A 250 10.28 27.06 -24.48
N SER A 251 11.33 26.56 -25.12
CA SER A 251 11.25 25.50 -26.14
C SER A 251 12.10 24.30 -25.72
N PHE A 252 11.58 23.07 -25.84
CA PHE A 252 12.24 21.83 -25.41
C PHE A 252 12.29 20.80 -26.53
N ASP A 253 13.40 20.07 -26.63
CA ASP A 253 13.52 18.90 -27.51
C ASP A 253 13.26 17.63 -26.69
N VAL A 254 12.12 16.98 -26.93
CA VAL A 254 11.69 15.76 -26.23
C VAL A 254 12.03 14.54 -27.07
N ALA A 255 12.79 13.61 -26.49
CA ALA A 255 13.09 12.30 -27.05
C ALA A 255 12.78 11.22 -26.00
N THR A 256 11.65 10.56 -26.13
CA THR A 256 11.18 9.49 -25.24
C THR A 256 11.95 8.18 -25.44
N GLY A 257 12.62 8.00 -26.59
CA GLY A 257 13.34 6.76 -26.89
C GLY A 257 12.42 5.54 -27.04
N GLY A 258 11.17 5.77 -27.43
CA GLY A 258 10.14 4.72 -27.56
C GLY A 258 9.41 4.40 -26.26
N ARG A 259 9.71 5.07 -25.15
CA ARG A 259 8.96 4.95 -23.88
C ARG A 259 7.63 5.69 -23.97
N THR A 260 6.57 5.13 -23.39
CA THR A 260 5.25 5.79 -23.37
C THR A 260 5.22 6.87 -22.29
N LEU A 261 5.05 8.13 -22.69
CA LEU A 261 4.93 9.25 -21.78
C LEU A 261 3.60 9.18 -21.01
N THR A 262 3.64 9.33 -19.69
CA THR A 262 2.46 9.38 -18.80
C THR A 262 2.18 10.76 -18.24
N GLY A 263 3.16 11.65 -18.26
CA GLY A 263 3.01 13.02 -17.78
C GLY A 263 4.22 13.87 -18.12
N ALA A 264 4.03 15.19 -18.06
CA ALA A 264 5.12 16.15 -18.21
C ALA A 264 4.86 17.39 -17.35
N ARG A 265 5.89 17.85 -16.64
CA ARG A 265 5.83 19.07 -15.81
C ARG A 265 6.88 20.07 -16.24
N LEU A 266 6.47 21.31 -16.48
CA LEU A 266 7.37 22.43 -16.68
C LEU A 266 7.71 23.07 -15.34
N ARG A 267 8.97 23.04 -14.93
CA ARG A 267 9.48 23.70 -13.72
C ARG A 267 10.26 24.96 -14.11
N VAL A 268 9.93 26.08 -13.47
CA VAL A 268 10.64 27.36 -13.61
C VAL A 268 10.94 27.91 -12.21
N PHE A 269 12.16 28.43 -12.00
CA PHE A 269 12.56 28.93 -10.69
C PHE A 269 12.23 30.42 -10.57
N ALA A 270 11.36 30.81 -9.63
CA ALA A 270 10.95 32.19 -9.42
C ALA A 270 12.02 32.96 -8.61
N THR A 271 12.57 34.03 -9.19
CA THR A 271 13.68 34.82 -8.61
C THR A 271 13.24 36.13 -7.96
N GLY A 272 12.01 36.59 -8.23
CA GLY A 272 11.43 37.83 -7.70
C GLY A 272 10.78 37.70 -6.32
N GLY A 273 10.02 38.71 -5.88
CA GLY A 273 9.36 38.77 -4.55
C GLY A 273 8.07 37.95 -4.39
N GLY A 274 7.68 37.18 -5.42
CA GLY A 274 6.38 36.49 -5.50
C GLY A 274 5.31 37.32 -6.23
N THR A 275 4.15 36.71 -6.49
CA THR A 275 3.00 37.30 -7.20
C THR A 275 1.68 36.79 -6.60
N ALA A 276 0.64 37.62 -6.67
CA ALA A 276 -0.73 37.25 -6.34
C ALA A 276 -1.34 36.26 -7.35
N ASN A 277 -0.88 36.26 -8.61
CA ASN A 277 -1.30 35.28 -9.60
C ASN A 277 -0.22 35.03 -10.66
N ALA A 278 0.36 33.84 -10.64
CA ALA A 278 1.45 33.46 -11.51
C ALA A 278 1.01 33.36 -12.98
N PRO A 279 1.96 33.45 -13.93
CA PRO A 279 1.65 33.33 -15.35
C PRO A 279 0.98 31.98 -15.66
N ALA A 280 -0.04 32.02 -16.52
CA ALA A 280 -0.62 30.80 -17.06
C ALA A 280 0.32 30.27 -18.16
N VAL A 281 0.45 28.94 -18.24
CA VAL A 281 1.27 28.28 -19.26
C VAL A 281 0.38 27.86 -20.42
N HIS A 282 0.75 28.27 -21.62
CA HIS A 282 0.06 27.93 -22.87
C HIS A 282 1.00 27.15 -23.78
N ALA A 283 0.46 26.18 -24.52
CA ALA A 283 1.18 25.59 -25.65
C ALA A 283 1.41 26.66 -26.73
N THR A 284 2.54 26.62 -27.42
CA THR A 284 2.81 27.52 -28.55
C THR A 284 3.52 26.78 -29.69
N THR A 285 3.58 27.41 -30.86
CA THR A 285 4.27 26.83 -32.02
C THR A 285 5.75 26.68 -31.73
N ASN A 286 6.31 25.50 -31.99
CA ASN A 286 7.75 25.25 -31.87
C ASN A 286 8.57 26.26 -32.66
N TRP A 287 9.57 26.85 -32.01
CA TRP A 287 10.48 27.79 -32.64
C TRP A 287 11.94 27.35 -32.50
N SER A 288 12.79 28.01 -33.27
CA SER A 288 14.24 27.84 -33.25
C SER A 288 14.91 29.20 -33.10
N GLY A 289 15.84 29.32 -32.15
CA GLY A 289 16.55 30.57 -31.85
C GLY A 289 15.84 31.47 -30.84
N GLU A 290 16.48 32.60 -30.51
CA GLU A 290 16.03 33.59 -29.51
C GLU A 290 15.65 34.94 -30.15
N ASP A 291 15.37 34.93 -31.46
CA ASP A 291 15.46 36.13 -32.30
C ASP A 291 14.09 36.73 -32.67
N PHE A 292 13.13 36.70 -31.74
CA PHE A 292 11.84 37.38 -31.92
C PHE A 292 11.64 38.52 -30.92
N ASP A 293 10.97 39.56 -31.38
CA ASP A 293 10.53 40.72 -30.60
C ASP A 293 9.02 40.63 -30.33
N TRP A 294 8.43 41.66 -29.73
CA TRP A 294 7.00 41.67 -29.40
C TRP A 294 6.11 41.40 -30.61
N THR A 295 6.48 41.92 -31.78
CA THR A 295 5.66 41.79 -33.00
C THR A 295 5.82 40.43 -33.68
N GLY A 296 7.00 39.82 -33.56
CA GLY A 296 7.32 38.51 -34.15
C GLY A 296 7.11 37.30 -33.23
N ARG A 297 6.55 37.50 -32.02
CA ARG A 297 6.47 36.43 -31.01
C ARG A 297 5.56 35.26 -31.42
N PRO A 298 5.87 34.01 -31.01
CA PRO A 298 5.06 32.84 -31.31
C PRO A 298 3.61 32.96 -30.81
N ALA A 299 2.64 32.61 -31.64
CA ALA A 299 1.23 32.58 -31.23
C ALA A 299 0.97 31.42 -30.25
N VAL A 300 0.36 31.72 -29.11
CA VAL A 300 0.01 30.72 -28.09
C VAL A 300 -1.41 30.18 -28.27
N ALA A 301 -1.66 28.98 -27.77
CA ALA A 301 -2.99 28.37 -27.75
C ALA A 301 -3.95 29.17 -26.85
N PRO A 302 -5.24 29.29 -27.21
CA PRO A 302 -6.19 30.13 -26.48
C PRO A 302 -6.56 29.57 -25.10
N THR A 303 -6.40 28.27 -24.88
CA THR A 303 -6.67 27.61 -23.60
C THR A 303 -5.34 27.36 -22.88
N PRO A 304 -5.19 27.77 -21.61
CA PRO A 304 -3.99 27.46 -20.84
C PRO A 304 -3.92 25.96 -20.55
N LEU A 305 -2.70 25.42 -20.55
CA LEU A 305 -2.39 24.06 -20.11
C LEU A 305 -2.47 23.97 -18.58
N ALA A 306 -1.98 25.01 -17.89
CA ALA A 306 -2.02 25.09 -16.43
C ALA A 306 -1.99 26.55 -15.95
N ASP A 307 -2.61 26.76 -14.79
CA ASP A 307 -2.61 28.01 -14.00
C ASP A 307 -2.26 27.63 -12.55
N LYS A 308 -1.59 28.53 -11.82
CA LYS A 308 -1.04 28.27 -10.49
C LYS A 308 -1.53 29.16 -9.37
N GLY A 309 -2.23 30.26 -9.65
CA GLY A 309 -2.58 31.19 -8.58
C GLY A 309 -1.32 31.85 -7.97
N SER A 310 -1.40 32.26 -6.71
CA SER A 310 -0.32 32.97 -6.02
C SER A 310 0.93 32.10 -5.83
N VAL A 311 2.12 32.70 -6.04
CA VAL A 311 3.41 32.01 -5.91
C VAL A 311 4.40 32.89 -5.15
N SER A 312 5.16 32.29 -4.22
CA SER A 312 6.21 32.98 -3.46
C SER A 312 7.55 33.03 -4.21
N GLY A 313 8.30 34.12 -4.01
CA GLY A 313 9.66 34.27 -4.50
C GLY A 313 10.65 33.23 -3.96
N GLY A 314 11.69 32.90 -4.73
CA GLY A 314 12.74 31.97 -4.33
C GLY A 314 12.32 30.49 -4.35
N THR A 315 11.25 30.15 -5.07
CA THR A 315 10.69 28.79 -5.13
C THR A 315 10.60 28.26 -6.56
N TRP A 316 10.51 26.94 -6.72
CA TRP A 316 10.16 26.32 -7.99
C TRP A 316 8.65 26.39 -8.23
N VAL A 317 8.27 26.76 -9.45
CA VAL A 317 6.88 26.73 -9.91
C VAL A 317 6.74 25.60 -10.93
N GLU A 318 5.81 24.67 -10.71
CA GLU A 318 5.67 23.46 -11.52
C GLU A 318 4.32 23.35 -12.25
N TYR A 319 4.28 23.61 -13.55
CA TYR A 319 3.06 23.54 -14.36
C TYR A 319 2.87 22.13 -14.95
N ASP A 320 1.67 21.58 -14.86
CA ASP A 320 1.32 20.35 -15.60
C ASP A 320 1.11 20.70 -17.06
N VAL A 321 1.96 20.16 -17.93
CA VAL A 321 1.93 20.40 -19.37
C VAL A 321 1.74 19.11 -20.16
N GLY A 322 1.40 18.00 -19.49
CA GLY A 322 1.30 16.67 -20.10
C GLY A 322 0.34 16.64 -21.30
N ALA A 323 -0.74 17.43 -21.26
CA ALA A 323 -1.71 17.53 -22.34
C ALA A 323 -1.14 18.06 -23.67
N ALA A 324 0.00 18.76 -23.64
CA ALA A 324 0.65 19.30 -24.83
C ALA A 324 1.61 18.31 -25.50
N LEU A 325 2.02 17.24 -24.81
CA LEU A 325 3.00 16.28 -25.31
C LEU A 325 2.33 15.04 -25.89
N SER A 326 2.66 14.70 -27.14
CA SER A 326 2.12 13.53 -27.85
C SER A 326 3.17 12.47 -28.19
N GLY A 327 4.43 12.66 -27.80
CA GLY A 327 5.57 11.77 -28.11
C GLY A 327 6.86 12.54 -28.40
N ASP A 328 7.77 11.95 -29.17
CA ASP A 328 9.02 12.59 -29.59
C ASP A 328 8.75 13.83 -30.43
N GLY A 329 9.46 14.92 -30.14
CA GLY A 329 9.31 16.17 -30.88
C GLY A 329 9.78 17.38 -30.10
N ARG A 330 9.77 18.53 -30.76
CA ARG A 330 9.95 19.80 -30.09
C ARG A 330 8.62 20.25 -29.47
N TYR A 331 8.66 20.91 -28.33
CA TYR A 331 7.49 21.49 -27.67
C TYR A 331 7.79 22.89 -27.17
N GLY A 332 6.88 23.83 -27.43
CA GLY A 332 6.97 25.22 -27.03
C GLY A 332 5.94 25.60 -25.97
N PHE A 333 6.36 26.40 -24.99
CA PHE A 333 5.51 26.94 -23.93
C PHE A 333 5.64 28.46 -23.83
N GLY A 334 4.51 29.14 -23.74
CA GLY A 334 4.42 30.57 -23.43
C GLY A 334 3.87 30.77 -22.01
N LEU A 335 4.54 31.59 -21.21
CA LEU A 335 4.13 32.02 -19.88
C LEU A 335 3.51 33.41 -20.00
N LEU A 336 2.18 33.44 -19.96
CA LEU A 336 1.40 34.67 -20.14
C LEU A 336 0.95 35.21 -18.78
N PRO A 337 1.15 36.51 -18.52
CA PRO A 337 0.84 37.11 -17.23
C PRO A 337 -0.65 37.02 -16.90
N GLN A 338 -0.96 36.71 -15.65
CA GLN A 338 -2.33 36.77 -15.09
C GLN A 338 -2.51 37.91 -14.08
N SER A 339 -1.44 38.68 -13.83
CA SER A 339 -1.38 39.76 -12.86
C SER A 339 -0.41 40.86 -13.32
N THR A 340 -0.54 42.04 -12.74
CA THR A 340 0.28 43.23 -13.01
C THR A 340 1.37 43.47 -11.95
N ASP A 341 1.51 42.57 -10.98
CA ASP A 341 2.60 42.62 -9.98
C ASP A 341 3.87 41.87 -10.44
N GLY A 342 3.80 41.27 -11.63
CA GLY A 342 4.92 40.69 -12.36
C GLY A 342 5.56 39.47 -11.70
N MET A 343 6.24 38.65 -12.51
CA MET A 343 7.09 37.57 -12.00
C MET A 343 8.32 37.40 -12.88
N THR A 344 9.46 37.19 -12.24
CA THR A 344 10.73 36.87 -12.91
C THR A 344 11.16 35.45 -12.60
N PHE A 345 11.65 34.75 -13.62
CA PHE A 345 12.17 33.40 -13.53
C PHE A 345 13.63 33.35 -13.98
N THR A 346 14.38 32.36 -13.51
CA THR A 346 15.72 32.07 -14.02
C THR A 346 15.66 31.61 -15.48
N SER A 347 16.54 32.14 -16.32
CA SER A 347 16.77 31.66 -17.69
C SER A 347 17.93 30.65 -17.76
N MET A 348 18.21 30.13 -18.95
CA MET A 348 19.38 29.30 -19.23
C MET A 348 20.73 30.04 -19.08
N GLU A 349 20.76 31.37 -19.09
CA GLU A 349 21.96 32.17 -18.81
C GLU A 349 22.14 32.50 -17.32
N GLY A 350 21.17 32.07 -16.50
CA GLY A 350 21.23 32.13 -15.05
C GLY A 350 21.96 30.93 -14.40
N PRO A 351 21.83 30.77 -13.08
CA PRO A 351 22.47 29.68 -12.34
C PRO A 351 21.98 28.29 -12.80
N ILE A 352 22.91 27.39 -13.12
CA ILE A 352 22.61 26.06 -13.69
C ILE A 352 21.68 25.19 -12.84
N LEU A 353 21.73 25.32 -11.51
CA LEU A 353 20.85 24.59 -10.59
C LEU A 353 19.41 25.12 -10.57
N GLN A 354 19.14 26.23 -11.24
CA GLN A 354 17.85 26.91 -11.29
C GLN A 354 17.35 27.07 -12.74
N TRP A 355 18.02 26.47 -13.71
CA TRP A 355 17.55 26.48 -15.10
C TRP A 355 16.15 25.90 -15.20
N PRO A 356 15.28 26.43 -16.09
CA PRO A 356 14.00 25.80 -16.36
C PRO A 356 14.17 24.31 -16.72
N GLN A 357 13.17 23.50 -16.41
CA GLN A 357 13.20 22.05 -16.62
C GLN A 357 11.86 21.58 -17.16
N LEU A 358 11.88 20.70 -18.15
CA LEU A 358 10.74 19.88 -18.52
C LEU A 358 10.99 18.47 -17.96
N VAL A 359 10.25 18.12 -16.93
CA VAL A 359 10.33 16.80 -16.29
C VAL A 359 9.33 15.89 -16.97
N LEU A 360 9.83 14.87 -17.65
CA LEU A 360 9.03 13.85 -18.34
C LEU A 360 8.83 12.65 -17.41
N SER A 361 7.63 12.07 -17.42
CA SER A 361 7.31 10.84 -16.69
C SER A 361 6.86 9.77 -17.68
N TYR A 362 7.34 8.53 -17.50
CA TYR A 362 7.01 7.41 -18.39
C TYR A 362 6.17 6.33 -17.70
N THR A 363 5.48 5.50 -18.49
CA THR A 363 4.74 4.33 -18.00
C THR A 363 5.69 3.39 -17.27
N ALA A 364 5.44 3.17 -15.98
CA ALA A 364 5.94 1.98 -15.31
C ALA A 364 5.25 0.75 -15.93
N SER A 365 6.00 -0.28 -16.32
CA SER A 365 5.37 -1.58 -16.52
C SER A 365 5.18 -2.21 -15.14
N THR A 366 3.91 -2.27 -14.74
CA THR A 366 3.50 -2.41 -13.35
C THR A 366 3.55 -3.86 -12.86
N CYS A 367 4.67 -4.27 -12.27
CA CYS A 367 4.64 -5.26 -11.19
C CYS A 367 4.24 -4.60 -9.85
N ALA A 368 4.13 -3.28 -9.84
CA ALA A 368 3.57 -2.50 -8.75
C ALA A 368 2.04 -2.44 -8.77
N TYR A 369 1.35 -2.78 -9.87
CA TYR A 369 -0.12 -2.73 -9.99
C TYR A 369 -0.62 -3.86 -10.89
N ARG A 370 -1.68 -4.54 -10.47
CA ARG A 370 -2.33 -5.66 -11.15
C ARG A 370 -3.84 -5.44 -11.13
N GLY A 371 -4.52 -5.51 -12.26
CA GLY A 371 -5.98 -5.35 -12.35
C GLY A 371 -6.44 -4.79 -13.69
N LEU A 372 -7.76 -4.66 -13.86
CA LEU A 372 -8.34 -4.04 -15.05
C LEU A 372 -7.83 -2.58 -15.14
N SER A 373 -7.32 -2.22 -16.31
CA SER A 373 -6.74 -0.91 -16.69
C SER A 373 -7.29 0.28 -15.88
N ARG A 374 -6.42 0.93 -15.08
CA ARG A 374 -6.62 2.20 -14.33
C ARG A 374 -7.67 2.25 -13.22
N VAL A 375 -8.35 1.16 -12.87
CA VAL A 375 -9.45 1.18 -11.89
C VAL A 375 -8.99 1.04 -10.44
N GLY A 376 -7.89 1.68 -10.02
CA GLY A 376 -7.73 1.92 -8.58
C GLY A 376 -6.35 2.13 -7.98
N GLY A 377 -6.35 2.86 -6.86
CA GLY A 377 -5.17 3.18 -6.10
C GLY A 377 -4.22 4.18 -6.76
N THR A 378 -4.56 4.80 -7.90
CA THR A 378 -3.68 5.77 -8.57
C THR A 378 -3.65 7.09 -7.83
N LEU A 379 -2.48 7.72 -7.77
CA LEU A 379 -2.32 9.00 -7.10
C LEU A 379 -3.08 10.10 -7.85
N GLY A 380 -4.14 10.63 -7.24
CA GLY A 380 -4.93 11.73 -7.78
C GLY A 380 -4.46 13.10 -7.29
N ALA A 381 -4.10 13.20 -6.00
CA ALA A 381 -3.55 14.40 -5.39
C ALA A 381 -2.65 14.03 -4.20
N SER A 382 -1.74 14.92 -3.85
CA SER A 382 -0.82 14.75 -2.71
C SER A 382 -0.62 16.06 -1.96
N TRP A 383 -0.56 15.98 -0.63
CA TRP A 383 -0.21 17.08 0.25
C TRP A 383 0.91 16.64 1.17
N HIS A 384 2.04 17.32 1.09
CA HIS A 384 3.27 17.00 1.81
C HIS A 384 3.62 18.16 2.72
N MET A 385 3.66 17.89 4.02
CA MET A 385 4.08 18.87 5.02
C MET A 385 5.60 18.78 5.15
N PHE A 386 6.28 19.83 4.71
CA PHE A 386 7.75 19.86 4.60
C PHE A 386 8.31 20.88 5.59
N HIS A 387 8.45 20.49 6.86
CA HIS A 387 8.86 21.38 7.95
C HIS A 387 9.98 20.75 8.79
N GLY A 388 10.70 21.60 9.52
CA GLY A 388 11.78 21.21 10.40
C GLY A 388 11.28 20.65 11.73
N GLY A 389 11.59 19.38 11.98
CA GLY A 389 11.16 18.61 13.15
C GLY A 389 10.32 17.42 12.70
N ASP A 390 10.12 16.44 13.58
CA ASP A 390 9.34 15.26 13.22
C ASP A 390 7.84 15.60 13.21
N GLU A 391 7.16 15.24 12.12
CA GLU A 391 5.71 15.28 11.91
C GLU A 391 5.23 13.87 11.53
N ARG A 392 4.71 13.12 12.49
CA ARG A 392 4.25 11.74 12.26
C ARG A 392 2.74 11.66 12.20
N VAL A 393 2.20 11.04 11.15
CA VAL A 393 0.77 10.76 11.03
C VAL A 393 0.44 9.52 11.86
N VAL A 394 -0.50 9.66 12.80
CA VAL A 394 -0.90 8.58 13.71
C VAL A 394 -2.22 7.96 13.27
N SER A 395 -3.20 8.79 12.92
CA SER A 395 -4.52 8.34 12.47
C SER A 395 -5.15 9.41 11.59
N THR A 396 -6.06 9.00 10.71
CA THR A 396 -6.88 9.89 9.89
C THR A 396 -8.34 9.44 9.95
N ALA A 397 -9.28 10.37 9.81
CA ALA A 397 -10.68 10.03 9.58
C ALA A 397 -11.34 11.04 8.63
N ALA A 398 -12.30 10.55 7.85
CA ALA A 398 -13.05 11.39 6.93
C ALA A 398 -14.05 12.25 7.71
N THR A 399 -14.28 13.48 7.23
CA THR A 399 -15.33 14.33 7.75
C THR A 399 -16.60 14.19 6.90
N PRO A 400 -17.80 14.42 7.47
CA PRO A 400 -19.06 14.30 6.73
C PRO A 400 -19.16 15.16 5.47
N ASP A 401 -18.42 16.28 5.43
CA ASP A 401 -18.41 17.27 4.34
C ASP A 401 -17.35 17.00 3.25
N GLY A 402 -16.64 15.87 3.30
CA GLY A 402 -15.68 15.47 2.25
C GLY A 402 -14.23 15.81 2.51
N GLY A 403 -13.94 16.55 3.58
CA GLY A 403 -12.60 16.73 4.13
C GLY A 403 -12.13 15.54 4.96
N TRP A 404 -11.06 15.77 5.73
CA TRP A 404 -10.53 14.79 6.68
C TRP A 404 -9.87 15.47 7.89
N VAL A 405 -9.72 14.73 8.97
CA VAL A 405 -8.94 15.11 10.13
C VAL A 405 -7.75 14.18 10.24
N ALA A 406 -6.57 14.73 10.52
CA ALA A 406 -5.37 13.99 10.86
C ALA A 406 -5.02 14.20 12.34
N LEU A 407 -4.70 13.12 13.02
CA LEU A 407 -4.04 13.10 14.31
C LEU A 407 -2.57 12.80 14.06
N GLY A 408 -1.69 13.67 14.54
CA GLY A 408 -0.26 13.50 14.40
C GLY A 408 0.50 13.71 15.70
N SER A 409 1.67 13.10 15.84
CA SER A 409 2.63 13.43 16.89
C SER A 409 3.75 14.28 16.31
N TYR A 410 4.29 15.21 17.11
CA TYR A 410 5.40 16.04 16.66
C TYR A 410 6.53 16.14 17.67
N VAL A 411 7.74 16.36 17.15
CA VAL A 411 8.94 16.71 17.92
C VAL A 411 9.66 17.85 17.20
N SER A 412 9.80 19.00 17.86
CA SER A 412 10.58 20.11 17.34
C SER A 412 12.07 19.86 17.55
N ASN A 413 12.87 20.14 16.53
CA ASN A 413 14.33 20.11 16.58
C ASN A 413 14.94 21.51 16.78
N GLY A 414 14.13 22.52 17.07
CA GLY A 414 14.57 23.92 17.19
C GLY A 414 14.83 24.63 15.86
N SER A 415 14.39 24.05 14.74
CA SER A 415 14.43 24.67 13.41
C SER A 415 13.63 25.99 13.37
N ALA A 416 14.04 26.89 12.46
CA ALA A 416 13.29 28.10 12.14
C ALA A 416 11.91 27.82 11.53
N ASN A 417 11.69 26.60 11.00
CA ASN A 417 10.42 26.14 10.44
C ASN A 417 9.88 24.98 11.29
N PRO A 418 9.37 25.20 12.51
CA PRO A 418 8.93 24.11 13.39
C PRO A 418 7.73 23.33 12.83
N PRO A 419 7.41 22.14 13.40
CA PRO A 419 6.23 21.35 13.02
C PRO A 419 4.94 22.17 13.07
N ASN A 420 4.07 22.00 12.08
CA ASN A 420 2.82 22.74 11.93
C ASN A 420 1.63 21.99 11.28
N PHE A 421 1.86 20.85 10.61
CA PHE A 421 0.84 20.10 9.85
C PHE A 421 0.06 20.98 8.83
N GLY A 422 0.65 22.08 8.38
CA GLY A 422 0.08 23.07 7.47
C GLY A 422 -0.73 24.20 8.13
N GLY A 423 -0.96 24.15 9.45
CA GLY A 423 -1.81 25.11 10.17
C GLY A 423 -1.09 26.17 10.99
N GLY A 424 0.23 26.28 10.86
CA GLY A 424 1.09 27.17 11.65
C GLY A 424 1.78 26.50 12.86
N PRO A 425 2.83 27.11 13.43
CA PRO A 425 3.71 26.48 14.42
C PRO A 425 2.99 25.85 15.62
N LEU A 426 3.34 24.60 15.93
CA LEU A 426 2.79 23.87 17.08
C LEU A 426 3.50 24.26 18.40
N PRO A 427 2.81 24.17 19.55
CA PRO A 427 3.35 24.64 20.82
C PRO A 427 4.41 23.68 21.41
N GLY A 428 5.39 24.23 22.12
CA GLY A 428 6.37 23.43 22.85
C GLY A 428 7.32 22.62 21.94
N ILE A 429 8.06 21.69 22.54
CA ILE A 429 9.08 20.89 21.84
C ILE A 429 8.59 19.51 21.40
N GLN A 430 7.50 19.03 21.96
CA GLN A 430 6.88 17.75 21.60
C GLN A 430 5.42 17.75 22.02
N GLY A 431 4.61 16.96 21.33
CA GLY A 431 3.19 16.84 21.62
C GLY A 431 2.43 16.10 20.54
N PHE A 432 1.12 16.35 20.46
CA PHE A 432 0.29 15.90 19.34
C PHE A 432 -0.52 17.06 18.76
N ALA A 433 -0.87 16.94 17.49
CA ALA A 433 -1.71 17.88 16.76
C ALA A 433 -2.94 17.18 16.21
N VAL A 434 -4.05 17.92 16.19
CA VAL A 434 -5.26 17.57 15.45
C VAL A 434 -5.43 18.62 14.37
N THR A 435 -5.42 18.20 13.12
CA THR A 435 -5.51 19.12 11.98
C THR A 435 -6.66 18.70 11.08
N ARG A 436 -7.57 19.64 10.81
CA ARG A 436 -8.67 19.46 9.87
C ARG A 436 -8.29 20.04 8.51
N TYR A 437 -8.52 19.25 7.48
CA TYR A 437 -8.31 19.61 6.09
C TYR A 437 -9.65 19.61 5.36
N LEU A 438 -9.82 20.58 4.47
CA LEU A 438 -10.90 20.64 3.50
C LEU A 438 -10.71 19.57 2.42
N GLU A 439 -11.72 19.31 1.60
CA GLU A 439 -11.66 18.30 0.53
C GLU A 439 -10.48 18.54 -0.44
N ASN A 440 -10.13 19.80 -0.72
CA ASN A 440 -8.99 20.17 -1.57
C ASN A 440 -7.62 20.09 -0.87
N GLY A 441 -7.60 19.66 0.40
CA GLY A 441 -6.44 19.59 1.28
C GLY A 441 -5.89 20.90 1.80
N GLY A 442 -6.61 22.01 1.59
CA GLY A 442 -6.38 23.22 2.37
C GLY A 442 -6.66 22.97 3.85
N VAL A 443 -5.82 23.50 4.74
CA VAL A 443 -6.05 23.42 6.18
C VAL A 443 -7.20 24.33 6.56
N ASP A 444 -8.18 23.77 7.28
CA ASP A 444 -9.27 24.55 7.87
C ASP A 444 -8.86 25.07 9.26
N TRP A 445 -8.40 24.17 10.12
CA TRP A 445 -7.82 24.51 11.42
C TRP A 445 -6.82 23.47 11.88
N SER A 446 -5.92 23.88 12.78
CA SER A 446 -4.96 23.00 13.45
C SER A 446 -4.87 23.39 14.92
N VAL A 447 -4.91 22.40 15.80
CA VAL A 447 -4.73 22.58 17.25
C VAL A 447 -3.62 21.65 17.73
N GLY A 448 -2.65 22.22 18.45
CA GLY A 448 -1.54 21.49 19.03
C GLY A 448 -1.62 21.44 20.55
N HIS A 449 -1.26 20.30 21.13
CA HIS A 449 -1.16 20.10 22.57
C HIS A 449 0.25 19.65 22.94
N ALA A 450 0.95 20.46 23.73
CA ALA A 450 2.32 20.20 24.15
C ALA A 450 2.39 19.28 25.37
N GLY A 451 3.42 18.42 25.42
CA GLY A 451 3.69 17.55 26.56
C GLY A 451 4.00 16.11 26.15
N GLN A 452 4.31 15.27 27.13
CA GLN A 452 4.65 13.86 26.89
C GLN A 452 3.37 13.03 26.70
N MET A 453 2.88 13.01 25.45
CA MET A 453 1.64 12.35 25.04
C MET A 453 1.89 11.43 23.85
N PHE A 454 1.16 10.32 23.82
CA PHE A 454 1.23 9.29 22.79
C PHE A 454 -0.20 9.08 22.25
N PRO A 455 -0.64 9.87 21.27
CA PRO A 455 -1.91 9.63 20.57
C PRO A 455 -1.94 8.21 19.98
N ALA A 456 -3.12 7.59 19.95
CA ALA A 456 -3.31 6.23 19.45
C ALA A 456 -4.35 6.17 18.31
N GLY A 457 -5.43 6.94 18.40
CA GLY A 457 -6.47 6.92 17.37
C GLY A 457 -7.41 8.13 17.45
N LEU A 458 -8.11 8.37 16.34
CA LEU A 458 -9.13 9.40 16.24
C LEU A 458 -10.41 8.86 15.61
N ALA A 459 -11.55 9.45 15.97
CA ALA A 459 -12.83 9.24 15.29
C ALA A 459 -13.54 10.58 15.09
N VAL A 460 -14.28 10.72 13.99
CA VAL A 460 -15.11 11.90 13.72
C VAL A 460 -16.57 11.50 13.83
N ALA A 461 -17.30 12.15 14.71
CA ALA A 461 -18.74 11.96 14.85
C ALA A 461 -19.50 12.49 13.63
N PRO A 462 -20.73 12.01 13.35
CA PRO A 462 -21.57 12.58 12.30
C PRO A 462 -21.83 14.09 12.45
N THR A 463 -21.73 14.60 13.68
CA THR A 463 -21.86 16.03 14.00
C THR A 463 -20.59 16.85 13.74
N GLY A 464 -19.50 16.22 13.27
CA GLY A 464 -18.21 16.86 13.03
C GLY A 464 -17.29 16.96 14.25
N HIS A 465 -17.75 16.56 15.45
CA HIS A 465 -16.90 16.51 16.64
C HIS A 465 -15.78 15.49 16.47
N VAL A 466 -14.59 15.83 16.94
CA VAL A 466 -13.41 14.96 16.85
C VAL A 466 -13.15 14.34 18.21
N LEU A 467 -13.04 13.02 18.24
CA LEU A 467 -12.62 12.26 19.42
C LEU A 467 -11.18 11.80 19.23
N VAL A 468 -10.38 11.96 20.27
CA VAL A 468 -8.99 11.52 20.32
C VAL A 468 -8.79 10.63 21.52
N VAL A 469 -8.12 9.49 21.32
CA VAL A 469 -7.66 8.62 22.40
C VAL A 469 -6.15 8.45 22.35
N GLY A 470 -5.53 8.38 23.52
CA GLY A 470 -4.09 8.18 23.64
C GLY A 470 -3.65 7.99 25.08
N ARG A 471 -2.35 8.06 25.30
CA ARG A 471 -1.75 7.98 26.64
C ARG A 471 -0.96 9.24 26.96
N TYR A 472 -0.82 9.54 28.25
CA TYR A 472 -0.01 10.66 28.70
C TYR A 472 0.81 10.34 29.95
N TYR A 473 1.86 11.12 30.14
CA TYR A 473 2.68 11.22 31.35
C TYR A 473 2.75 12.67 31.82
N GLY A 474 3.09 12.91 33.08
CA GLY A 474 3.13 14.25 33.67
C GLY A 474 1.71 14.82 33.83
N ALA A 475 1.57 16.12 33.57
CA ALA A 475 0.32 16.88 33.66
C ALA A 475 0.16 17.81 32.45
N PRO A 476 0.05 17.29 31.21
CA PRO A 476 -0.19 18.13 30.04
C PRO A 476 -1.55 18.80 30.14
N ASP A 477 -1.71 19.93 29.46
CA ASP A 477 -2.98 20.65 29.34
C ASP A 477 -3.48 20.52 27.89
N LEU A 478 -4.69 19.99 27.74
CA LEU A 478 -5.32 19.77 26.44
C LEU A 478 -6.41 20.83 26.15
N GLY A 479 -6.38 21.99 26.83
CA GLY A 479 -7.32 23.09 26.66
C GLY A 479 -8.44 23.14 27.71
N THR A 480 -8.41 22.25 28.70
CA THR A 480 -9.40 22.18 29.80
C THR A 480 -8.75 22.32 31.17
N GLY A 481 -7.50 22.76 31.22
CA GLY A 481 -6.66 22.76 32.41
C GLY A 481 -5.75 21.52 32.49
N PRO A 482 -4.72 21.54 33.35
CA PRO A 482 -3.74 20.47 33.44
C PRO A 482 -4.38 19.16 33.91
N LEU A 483 -4.05 18.07 33.21
CA LEU A 483 -4.46 16.71 33.60
C LEU A 483 -3.80 16.28 34.92
N PRO A 484 -4.35 15.26 35.61
CA PRO A 484 -3.75 14.75 36.84
C PRO A 484 -2.30 14.30 36.63
N GLN A 485 -1.39 14.86 37.44
CA GLN A 485 0.04 14.54 37.45
C GLN A 485 0.26 13.03 37.64
N THR A 486 1.04 12.42 36.75
CA THR A 486 1.33 10.98 36.80
C THR A 486 2.74 10.65 36.29
N THR A 487 3.36 9.63 36.87
CA THR A 487 4.59 9.00 36.37
C THR A 487 4.33 7.70 35.61
N ALA A 488 3.11 7.16 35.75
CA ALA A 488 2.60 6.02 34.99
C ALA A 488 1.80 6.50 33.78
N ALA A 489 1.80 5.72 32.70
CA ALA A 489 0.94 6.00 31.55
C ALA A 489 -0.54 5.97 31.98
N ARG A 490 -1.29 7.02 31.63
CA ARG A 490 -2.75 7.07 31.80
C ARG A 490 -3.42 7.24 30.45
N LEU A 491 -4.54 6.55 30.25
CA LEU A 491 -5.38 6.73 29.06
C LEU A 491 -6.05 8.10 29.16
N PHE A 492 -6.08 8.86 28.06
CA PHE A 492 -6.96 10.01 27.92
C PHE A 492 -7.94 9.80 26.77
N VAL A 493 -9.13 10.36 26.91
CA VAL A 493 -10.12 10.55 25.84
C VAL A 493 -10.45 12.03 25.81
N ALA A 494 -10.28 12.67 24.66
CA ALA A 494 -10.61 14.07 24.45
C ALA A 494 -11.70 14.20 23.39
N ARG A 495 -12.62 15.14 23.59
CA ARG A 495 -13.62 15.54 22.60
C ARG A 495 -13.39 17.00 22.22
N LEU A 496 -13.27 17.23 20.93
CA LEU A 496 -13.15 18.55 20.32
C LEU A 496 -14.42 18.85 19.52
N THR A 497 -14.80 20.12 19.52
CA THR A 497 -15.82 20.65 18.61
C THR A 497 -15.37 20.49 17.14
N SER A 498 -16.30 20.69 16.21
CA SER A 498 -16.00 20.73 14.77
C SER A 498 -14.97 21.80 14.38
N ASP A 499 -14.76 22.80 15.25
CA ASP A 499 -13.89 23.96 15.03
C ASP A 499 -12.56 23.83 15.80
N GLY A 500 -12.26 22.65 16.34
CA GLY A 500 -10.97 22.34 16.97
C GLY A 500 -10.82 22.78 18.43
N VAL A 501 -11.89 23.27 19.07
CA VAL A 501 -11.87 23.60 20.51
C VAL A 501 -12.13 22.35 21.35
N THR A 502 -11.24 22.04 22.31
CA THR A 502 -11.44 20.95 23.27
C THR A 502 -12.58 21.26 24.24
N GLU A 503 -13.63 20.42 24.24
CA GLU A 503 -14.78 20.56 25.13
C GLU A 503 -14.52 19.88 26.48
N TRP A 504 -13.98 18.66 26.44
CA TRP A 504 -13.69 17.89 27.64
C TRP A 504 -12.57 16.88 27.40
N VAL A 505 -11.91 16.54 28.51
CA VAL A 505 -10.94 15.44 28.57
C VAL A 505 -11.29 14.54 29.76
N ARG A 506 -11.19 13.22 29.55
CA ARG A 506 -11.34 12.19 30.59
C ARG A 506 -10.07 11.38 30.68
N THR A 507 -9.69 10.99 31.88
CA THR A 507 -8.46 10.21 32.11
C THR A 507 -8.75 8.98 32.94
N PHE A 508 -8.11 7.87 32.59
CA PHE A 508 -8.28 6.59 33.25
C PHE A 508 -6.92 5.97 33.53
N ALA A 509 -6.83 5.23 34.63
CA ALA A 509 -5.62 4.56 35.05
C ALA A 509 -5.94 3.12 35.43
N SER A 510 -5.01 2.21 35.15
CA SER A 510 -5.09 0.85 35.67
C SER A 510 -4.14 0.69 36.87
N THR A 511 -4.55 -0.11 37.86
CA THR A 511 -3.73 -0.45 39.02
C THR A 511 -3.14 -1.87 38.88
N TYR A 512 -1.82 -1.98 38.86
CA TYR A 512 -1.06 -3.24 38.93
C TYR A 512 0.16 -3.07 39.85
N SER A 513 0.46 -4.08 40.68
CA SER A 513 1.40 -3.96 41.81
C SER A 513 2.87 -4.14 41.43
N GLY A 514 3.18 -4.73 40.26
CA GLY A 514 4.54 -5.06 39.85
C GLY A 514 5.22 -4.01 38.94
N GLN A 515 4.43 -3.34 38.10
CA GLN A 515 4.82 -2.24 37.20
C GLN A 515 3.53 -1.45 36.89
N SER A 516 3.63 -0.16 36.58
CA SER A 516 2.48 0.69 36.17
C SER A 516 1.50 -0.08 35.28
N GLY A 517 0.28 -0.33 35.76
CA GLY A 517 -0.72 -1.13 35.05
C GLY A 517 -0.93 -0.62 33.63
N LEU A 518 -0.82 -1.52 32.66
CA LEU A 518 -0.96 -1.17 31.25
C LEU A 518 -2.44 -0.99 30.92
N LEU A 519 -2.82 0.17 30.39
CA LEU A 519 -4.14 0.46 29.82
C LEU A 519 -3.91 1.10 28.44
N GLU A 520 -4.31 0.39 27.39
CA GLU A 520 -4.04 0.78 26.01
C GLU A 520 -5.33 0.75 25.20
N SER A 521 -5.47 1.70 24.27
CA SER A 521 -6.50 1.66 23.24
C SER A 521 -5.91 1.05 21.96
N THR A 522 -6.71 0.25 21.29
CA THR A 522 -6.42 -0.29 19.94
C THR A 522 -7.33 0.33 18.90
N SER A 523 -8.55 0.72 19.30
CA SER A 523 -9.57 1.21 18.39
C SER A 523 -10.48 2.24 19.04
N ILE A 524 -10.96 3.20 18.24
CA ILE A 524 -11.97 4.18 18.64
C ILE A 524 -12.98 4.38 17.50
N THR A 525 -14.25 4.44 17.85
CA THR A 525 -15.34 4.79 16.94
C THR A 525 -16.40 5.63 17.65
N THR A 526 -17.45 6.01 16.95
CA THR A 526 -18.61 6.72 17.51
C THR A 526 -19.88 5.92 17.30
N ASP A 527 -20.84 6.08 18.21
CA ASP A 527 -22.22 5.71 17.89
C ASP A 527 -22.87 6.78 16.97
N PRO A 528 -24.08 6.52 16.43
CA PRO A 528 -24.75 7.48 15.56
C PRO A 528 -25.01 8.87 16.18
N ASP A 529 -25.05 8.95 17.52
CA ASP A 529 -25.24 10.20 18.27
C ASP A 529 -23.90 10.93 18.55
N GLY A 530 -22.77 10.34 18.16
CA GLY A 530 -21.43 10.89 18.34
C GLY A 530 -20.80 10.58 19.70
N ALA A 531 -21.32 9.60 20.43
CA ALA A 531 -20.76 9.17 21.71
C ALA A 531 -19.52 8.28 21.51
N PRO A 532 -18.46 8.41 22.34
CA PRO A 532 -17.23 7.64 22.19
C PRO A 532 -17.43 6.15 22.49
N ILE A 533 -16.90 5.29 21.62
CA ILE A 533 -16.74 3.86 21.87
C ILE A 533 -15.27 3.50 21.68
N ILE A 534 -14.63 3.00 22.72
CA ILE A 534 -13.20 2.68 22.76
C ILE A 534 -13.02 1.19 23.04
N ALA A 535 -12.17 0.54 22.25
CA ALA A 535 -11.73 -0.82 22.50
C ALA A 535 -10.22 -0.86 22.77
N GLY A 536 -9.79 -1.85 23.56
CA GLY A 536 -8.39 -1.97 23.93
C GLY A 536 -8.10 -3.13 24.85
N ARG A 537 -6.93 -3.08 25.47
CA ARG A 537 -6.46 -4.07 26.45
C ARG A 537 -6.01 -3.40 27.74
N PHE A 538 -6.11 -4.13 28.85
CA PHE A 538 -5.66 -3.67 30.14
C PHE A 538 -5.15 -4.81 31.03
N PHE A 539 -4.33 -4.46 32.02
CA PHE A 539 -3.82 -5.35 33.07
C PHE A 539 -4.21 -4.79 34.43
N GLY A 540 -4.55 -5.66 35.39
CA GLY A 540 -4.93 -5.27 36.73
C GLY A 540 -6.39 -4.83 36.80
N GLU A 541 -6.64 -3.66 37.39
CA GLU A 541 -7.98 -3.12 37.61
C GLU A 541 -8.12 -1.69 37.10
N VAL A 542 -9.22 -1.40 36.41
CA VAL A 542 -9.56 -0.07 35.90
C VAL A 542 -11.00 0.29 36.29
N ASP A 543 -11.23 1.54 36.68
CA ASP A 543 -12.57 2.09 36.86
C ASP A 543 -12.80 3.20 35.83
N PHE A 544 -13.80 3.00 34.96
CA PHE A 544 -14.20 3.97 33.95
C PHE A 544 -15.31 4.91 34.42
N GLY A 545 -15.78 4.78 35.67
CA GLY A 545 -16.89 5.53 36.27
C GLY A 545 -18.09 4.66 36.64
N GLY A 546 -18.10 3.39 36.24
CA GLY A 546 -19.15 2.41 36.55
C GLY A 546 -18.77 1.42 37.66
N GLY A 547 -17.61 1.60 38.29
CA GLY A 547 -17.01 0.66 39.24
C GLY A 547 -15.87 -0.17 38.62
N PRO A 548 -15.14 -0.92 39.46
CA PRO A 548 -13.91 -1.59 39.05
C PRO A 548 -14.14 -2.78 38.10
N LEU A 549 -13.41 -2.79 36.98
CA LEU A 549 -13.26 -3.91 36.05
C LEU A 549 -11.88 -4.57 36.26
N ARG A 550 -11.86 -5.89 36.40
CA ARG A 550 -10.62 -6.68 36.62
C ARG A 550 -10.22 -7.49 35.40
N SER A 551 -8.91 -7.63 35.17
CA SER A 551 -8.35 -8.32 34.00
C SER A 551 -8.28 -9.85 34.12
N ASP A 552 -8.35 -10.40 35.33
CA ASP A 552 -8.15 -11.83 35.59
C ASP A 552 -9.44 -12.61 35.87
N GLY A 553 -10.53 -11.93 36.21
CA GLY A 553 -11.73 -12.55 36.79
C GLY A 553 -11.51 -13.34 38.09
N SER A 554 -10.26 -13.59 38.53
CA SER A 554 -9.89 -14.56 39.58
C SER A 554 -8.74 -14.14 40.50
N GLN A 555 -8.42 -12.85 40.65
CA GLN A 555 -7.46 -12.33 41.64
C GLN A 555 -5.97 -12.77 41.46
N ALA A 556 -5.58 -13.29 40.30
CA ALA A 556 -4.16 -13.51 39.95
C ALA A 556 -3.67 -12.34 39.09
N GLN A 557 -2.85 -11.47 39.67
CA GLN A 557 -2.54 -10.13 39.16
C GLN A 557 -1.77 -10.08 37.81
N ASP A 558 -1.42 -11.21 37.19
CA ASP A 558 -0.54 -11.26 35.99
C ASP A 558 -1.31 -11.38 34.65
N GLY A 559 -2.65 -11.32 34.64
CA GLY A 559 -3.48 -11.51 33.44
C GLY A 559 -3.82 -10.23 32.66
N SER A 560 -3.89 -10.32 31.33
CA SER A 560 -4.46 -9.29 30.45
C SER A 560 -5.95 -9.55 30.16
N ALA A 561 -6.71 -8.48 29.97
CA ALA A 561 -8.08 -8.54 29.44
C ALA A 561 -8.28 -7.51 28.32
N LEU A 562 -9.27 -7.77 27.48
CA LEU A 562 -9.78 -6.82 26.51
C LEU A 562 -10.89 -6.00 27.17
N TYR A 563 -11.06 -4.74 26.79
CA TYR A 563 -12.17 -3.91 27.24
C TYR A 563 -12.89 -3.25 26.08
N LEU A 564 -14.18 -2.98 26.30
CA LEU A 564 -15.01 -2.12 25.48
C LEU A 564 -15.66 -1.08 26.39
N LEU A 565 -15.39 0.19 26.12
CA LEU A 565 -15.89 1.33 26.88
C LEU A 565 -16.80 2.16 25.99
N LYS A 566 -18.02 2.43 26.47
CA LYS A 566 -18.88 3.49 25.94
C LYS A 566 -18.96 4.64 26.93
N LEU A 567 -18.66 5.83 26.45
CA LEU A 567 -18.93 7.08 27.18
C LEU A 567 -20.19 7.74 26.58
N ALA A 568 -20.86 8.56 27.37
CA ALA A 568 -21.84 9.50 26.86
C ALA A 568 -21.15 10.68 26.14
N ALA A 569 -21.90 11.47 25.39
CA ALA A 569 -21.37 12.61 24.65
C ALA A 569 -20.71 13.69 25.55
N ASP A 570 -21.13 13.77 26.82
CA ASP A 570 -20.55 14.65 27.85
C ASP A 570 -19.30 14.04 28.55
N GLY A 571 -18.86 12.85 28.10
CA GLY A 571 -17.73 12.13 28.64
C GLY A 571 -18.00 11.42 29.97
N SER A 572 -19.24 11.35 30.44
CA SER A 572 -19.61 10.48 31.56
C SER A 572 -19.63 9.01 31.12
N HIS A 573 -19.45 8.09 32.08
CA HIS A 573 -19.52 6.66 31.81
C HIS A 573 -20.96 6.26 31.41
N ALA A 574 -21.11 5.57 30.29
CA ALA A 574 -22.40 4.98 29.92
C ALA A 574 -22.43 3.49 30.32
N TRP A 575 -21.47 2.72 29.82
CA TRP A 575 -21.25 1.33 30.21
C TRP A 575 -19.85 0.87 29.80
N SER A 576 -19.37 -0.21 30.40
CA SER A 576 -18.10 -0.84 30.04
C SER A 576 -18.17 -2.36 30.22
N ARG A 577 -17.47 -3.09 29.36
CA ARG A 577 -17.35 -4.56 29.40
C ARG A 577 -15.88 -4.96 29.37
N SER A 578 -15.55 -6.08 30.01
CA SER A 578 -14.27 -6.77 29.83
C SER A 578 -14.47 -8.15 29.24
N PHE A 579 -13.46 -8.62 28.51
CA PHE A 579 -13.41 -9.95 27.91
C PHE A 579 -12.05 -10.58 28.19
N ALA A 580 -12.01 -11.90 28.32
CA ALA A 580 -10.75 -12.62 28.50
C ALA A 580 -9.88 -12.48 27.23
N ALA A 581 -8.62 -12.07 27.41
CA ALA A 581 -7.62 -12.10 26.35
C ALA A 581 -7.08 -13.52 26.16
N ALA A 582 -6.64 -13.86 24.94
CA ALA A 582 -5.95 -15.13 24.69
C ALA A 582 -4.52 -15.12 25.27
N ASP A 583 -3.87 -13.96 25.19
CA ASP A 583 -2.50 -13.71 25.61
C ASP A 583 -2.27 -12.19 25.75
N VAL A 584 -1.01 -11.82 26.01
CA VAL A 584 -0.62 -10.42 26.08
C VAL A 584 -0.66 -9.71 24.74
N ALA A 585 -0.61 -10.42 23.60
CA ALA A 585 -0.59 -9.83 22.26
C ALA A 585 -2.00 -9.59 21.68
N SER A 586 -3.04 -10.07 22.37
CA SER A 586 -4.44 -9.94 21.96
C SER A 586 -4.87 -8.48 21.80
N GLN A 587 -5.63 -8.20 20.75
CA GLN A 587 -6.15 -6.87 20.40
C GLN A 587 -7.66 -6.95 20.16
N LEU A 588 -8.36 -5.83 20.40
CA LEU A 588 -9.80 -5.70 20.17
C LEU A 588 -10.07 -4.48 19.31
N GLU A 589 -10.62 -4.70 18.13
CA GLU A 589 -11.10 -3.65 17.23
C GLU A 589 -12.61 -3.48 17.36
N VAL A 590 -13.10 -2.27 17.13
CA VAL A 590 -14.54 -1.97 17.15
C VAL A 590 -14.95 -1.09 15.98
N ALA A 591 -16.07 -1.44 15.35
CA ALA A 591 -16.78 -0.58 14.40
C ALA A 591 -18.26 -0.50 14.78
N ALA A 592 -18.91 0.61 14.45
CA ALA A 592 -20.35 0.79 14.65
C ALA A 592 -21.07 0.94 13.31
N ASP A 593 -22.29 0.42 13.21
CA ASP A 593 -23.19 0.74 12.11
C ASP A 593 -24.07 1.96 12.43
N SER A 594 -24.79 2.46 11.42
CA SER A 594 -25.69 3.61 11.57
C SER A 594 -26.91 3.35 12.46
N ALA A 595 -27.18 2.09 12.84
CA ALA A 595 -28.20 1.73 13.82
C ALA A 595 -27.63 1.61 15.25
N GLY A 596 -26.32 1.85 15.43
CA GLY A 596 -25.63 1.77 16.71
C GLY A 596 -25.25 0.36 17.14
N ASN A 597 -25.39 -0.65 16.28
CA ASN A 597 -24.84 -1.97 16.60
C ASN A 597 -23.32 -1.92 16.51
N LEU A 598 -22.68 -2.67 17.40
CA LEU A 598 -21.23 -2.71 17.49
C LEU A 598 -20.72 -4.03 16.91
N TYR A 599 -19.66 -3.96 16.14
CA TYR A 599 -18.97 -5.10 15.57
C TYR A 599 -17.57 -5.14 16.15
N LEU A 600 -17.26 -6.25 16.80
CA LEU A 600 -15.96 -6.48 17.42
C LEU A 600 -15.16 -7.46 16.59
N SER A 601 -13.85 -7.26 16.52
CA SER A 601 -12.95 -8.24 15.95
C SER A 601 -11.64 -8.31 16.73
N GLY A 602 -10.99 -9.47 16.75
CA GLY A 602 -9.72 -9.63 17.45
C GLY A 602 -9.30 -11.09 17.54
N SER A 603 -8.58 -11.41 18.62
CA SER A 603 -8.34 -12.78 19.07
C SER A 603 -8.89 -12.98 20.47
N ALA A 604 -9.43 -14.17 20.74
CA ALA A 604 -9.95 -14.54 22.05
C ALA A 604 -9.53 -15.96 22.42
N LEU A 605 -9.46 -16.22 23.74
CA LEU A 605 -9.21 -17.57 24.25
C LEU A 605 -10.41 -18.46 23.96
N GLY A 606 -10.17 -19.71 23.55
CA GLY A 606 -11.24 -20.70 23.40
C GLY A 606 -11.97 -20.97 24.71
N GLY A 607 -13.29 -21.19 24.65
CA GLY A 607 -14.17 -21.34 25.81
C GLY A 607 -14.69 -20.03 26.40
N THR A 608 -14.51 -18.90 25.69
CA THR A 608 -14.98 -17.58 26.10
C THR A 608 -16.21 -17.12 25.31
N GLU A 609 -16.83 -16.02 25.72
CA GLU A 609 -17.96 -15.43 24.97
C GLU A 609 -17.59 -15.02 23.53
N LEU A 610 -16.33 -14.60 23.31
CA LEU A 610 -15.81 -14.16 22.01
C LEU A 610 -15.20 -15.30 21.19
N ALA A 611 -14.88 -16.44 21.82
CA ALA A 611 -14.54 -17.68 21.15
C ALA A 611 -15.07 -18.88 21.94
N PRO A 612 -16.34 -19.31 21.71
CA PRO A 612 -16.97 -20.37 22.52
C PRO A 612 -16.27 -21.73 22.47
N SER A 613 -15.43 -21.97 21.46
CA SER A 613 -14.67 -23.21 21.26
C SER A 613 -13.29 -22.92 20.68
N GLY A 614 -12.31 -23.78 20.99
CA GLY A 614 -10.91 -23.67 20.55
C GLY A 614 -9.94 -23.85 21.71
N SER A 615 -8.64 -23.83 21.43
CA SER A 615 -7.57 -24.06 22.43
C SER A 615 -6.43 -23.04 22.36
N GLY A 616 -6.51 -22.02 21.49
CA GLY A 616 -5.49 -20.99 21.32
C GLY A 616 -6.12 -19.64 20.92
N PRO A 617 -5.29 -18.62 20.61
CA PRO A 617 -5.77 -17.33 20.09
C PRO A 617 -6.63 -17.54 18.86
N THR A 618 -7.94 -17.47 19.05
CA THR A 618 -8.92 -17.79 18.00
C THR A 618 -9.40 -16.48 17.39
N PRO A 619 -9.21 -16.25 16.08
CA PRO A 619 -9.76 -15.07 15.44
C PRO A 619 -11.29 -15.10 15.49
N PHE A 620 -11.92 -13.95 15.69
CA PHE A 620 -13.38 -13.85 15.79
C PHE A 620 -13.92 -12.53 15.24
N VAL A 621 -15.18 -12.56 14.80
CA VAL A 621 -16.02 -11.37 14.66
C VAL A 621 -17.25 -11.55 15.53
N ALA A 622 -17.68 -10.51 16.24
CA ALA A 622 -18.90 -10.53 17.04
C ALA A 622 -19.75 -9.29 16.77
N ARG A 623 -21.07 -9.43 16.94
CA ARG A 623 -22.01 -8.31 16.90
C ARG A 623 -22.66 -8.14 18.27
N LEU A 624 -22.67 -6.90 18.74
CA LEU A 624 -23.32 -6.46 19.96
C LEU A 624 -24.39 -5.41 19.63
N THR A 625 -25.38 -5.26 20.52
CA THR A 625 -26.34 -4.15 20.51
C THR A 625 -25.65 -2.85 20.94
N ALA A 626 -26.33 -1.71 20.77
CA ALA A 626 -25.86 -0.41 21.25
C ALA A 626 -25.67 -0.34 22.78
N ALA A 627 -26.35 -1.23 23.52
CA ALA A 627 -26.22 -1.39 24.97
C ALA A 627 -25.05 -2.34 25.36
N GLY A 628 -24.31 -2.84 24.38
CA GLY A 628 -23.19 -3.75 24.60
C GLY A 628 -23.60 -5.21 24.82
N GLU A 629 -24.86 -5.60 24.60
CA GLU A 629 -25.29 -7.00 24.72
C GLU A 629 -24.90 -7.79 23.47
N ARG A 630 -24.33 -8.98 23.64
CA ARG A 630 -23.92 -9.81 22.50
C ARG A 630 -25.13 -10.39 21.78
N VAL A 631 -25.19 -10.17 20.47
CA VAL A 631 -26.16 -10.78 19.55
C VAL A 631 -25.62 -12.10 19.04
N TRP A 632 -24.42 -12.10 18.46
CA TRP A 632 -23.76 -13.30 17.95
C TRP A 632 -22.23 -13.15 17.97
N THR A 633 -21.55 -14.30 17.92
CA THR A 633 -20.09 -14.39 17.74
C THR A 633 -19.81 -15.46 16.69
N ARG A 634 -18.94 -15.15 15.73
CA ARG A 634 -18.36 -16.07 14.77
C ARG A 634 -16.86 -16.17 15.01
N ALA A 635 -16.42 -17.28 15.58
CA ALA A 635 -15.01 -17.60 15.81
C ALA A 635 -14.56 -18.72 14.86
N TRP A 636 -13.33 -18.66 14.36
CA TRP A 636 -12.78 -19.66 13.44
C TRP A 636 -11.91 -20.67 14.17
N THR A 637 -12.58 -21.60 14.87
CA THR A 637 -11.92 -22.67 15.61
C THR A 637 -11.00 -23.50 14.68
N GLY A 638 -9.75 -23.70 15.11
CA GLY A 638 -8.70 -24.39 14.34
C GLY A 638 -7.69 -23.46 13.68
N ALA A 639 -8.07 -22.20 13.44
CA ALA A 639 -7.13 -21.12 13.15
C ALA A 639 -6.48 -20.63 14.44
N ASN A 640 -5.19 -20.29 14.37
CA ASN A 640 -4.50 -19.53 15.41
C ASN A 640 -4.07 -18.18 14.81
N GLY A 641 -4.57 -17.08 15.37
CA GLY A 641 -4.32 -15.73 14.86
C GLY A 641 -5.37 -14.72 15.33
N ALA A 642 -5.54 -13.64 14.58
CA ALA A 642 -6.47 -12.56 14.92
C ALA A 642 -7.12 -11.98 13.66
N THR A 643 -8.37 -11.56 13.79
CA THR A 643 -8.92 -10.54 12.87
C THR A 643 -8.46 -9.17 13.31
N VAL A 644 -7.93 -8.40 12.37
CA VAL A 644 -7.30 -7.11 12.59
C VAL A 644 -8.18 -5.94 12.15
N ALA A 645 -9.27 -6.20 11.44
CA ALA A 645 -10.24 -5.18 11.06
C ALA A 645 -11.63 -5.76 10.83
N VAL A 646 -12.64 -4.93 11.10
CA VAL A 646 -14.05 -5.21 10.85
C VAL A 646 -14.75 -3.93 10.38
N VAL A 647 -15.57 -4.02 9.34
CA VAL A 647 -16.29 -2.90 8.75
C VAL A 647 -17.73 -3.32 8.42
N PRO A 648 -18.75 -2.78 9.10
CA PRO A 648 -20.13 -2.94 8.67
C PRO A 648 -20.39 -2.09 7.43
N TYR A 649 -20.94 -2.68 6.36
CA TYR A 649 -21.28 -1.96 5.14
C TYR A 649 -22.45 -2.64 4.39
N GLY A 650 -23.44 -1.84 3.99
CA GLY A 650 -24.56 -2.33 3.16
C GLY A 650 -25.40 -3.43 3.83
N GLY A 651 -25.46 -3.45 5.16
CA GLY A 651 -26.17 -4.49 5.92
C GLY A 651 -25.41 -5.81 6.09
N ASP A 652 -24.18 -5.89 5.60
CA ASP A 652 -23.28 -7.03 5.80
C ASP A 652 -22.02 -6.57 6.56
N VAL A 653 -21.15 -7.51 6.92
CA VAL A 653 -19.93 -7.25 7.68
C VAL A 653 -18.73 -7.76 6.92
N TYR A 654 -17.72 -6.92 6.70
CA TYR A 654 -16.47 -7.29 6.07
C TYR A 654 -15.36 -7.31 7.11
N PHE A 655 -14.41 -8.23 6.99
CA PHE A 655 -13.36 -8.41 7.97
C PHE A 655 -12.08 -8.91 7.31
N SER A 656 -10.94 -8.60 7.92
CA SER A 656 -9.64 -9.16 7.53
C SER A 656 -8.85 -9.60 8.75
N GLY A 657 -7.93 -10.54 8.54
CA GLY A 657 -7.14 -11.12 9.61
C GLY A 657 -5.97 -11.94 9.11
N THR A 658 -5.25 -12.49 10.07
CA THR A 658 -4.14 -13.41 9.84
C THR A 658 -4.38 -14.72 10.59
N PHE A 659 -3.88 -15.81 10.04
CA PHE A 659 -3.99 -17.12 10.67
C PHE A 659 -2.84 -18.06 10.33
N THR A 660 -2.60 -18.96 11.26
CA THR A 660 -1.91 -20.23 11.07
C THR A 660 -2.89 -21.38 11.30
N GLY A 661 -2.53 -22.59 10.88
CA GLY A 661 -3.35 -23.77 11.07
C GLY A 661 -4.43 -23.95 10.01
N THR A 662 -5.63 -24.39 10.41
CA THR A 662 -6.70 -24.78 9.46
C THR A 662 -8.07 -24.51 10.05
N PHE A 663 -8.96 -23.92 9.24
CA PHE A 663 -10.35 -23.67 9.64
C PHE A 663 -11.31 -23.80 8.46
N THR A 664 -12.62 -23.85 8.74
CA THR A 664 -13.68 -23.93 7.73
C THR A 664 -14.53 -22.67 7.72
N PHE A 665 -14.84 -22.17 6.52
CA PHE A 665 -15.71 -21.02 6.27
C PHE A 665 -16.62 -21.30 5.07
N ALA A 666 -17.93 -21.07 5.21
CA ALA A 666 -18.93 -21.34 4.16
C ALA A 666 -18.79 -22.74 3.51
N GLY A 667 -18.45 -23.76 4.31
CA GLY A 667 -18.25 -25.14 3.84
C GLY A 667 -16.91 -25.42 3.14
N THR A 668 -16.05 -24.41 2.97
CA THR A 668 -14.69 -24.56 2.42
C THR A 668 -13.65 -24.60 3.54
N THR A 669 -12.72 -25.54 3.48
CA THR A 669 -11.60 -25.62 4.43
C THR A 669 -10.41 -24.85 3.87
N TYR A 670 -9.86 -23.96 4.70
CA TYR A 670 -8.68 -23.15 4.42
C TYR A 670 -7.55 -23.60 5.33
N THR A 671 -6.40 -23.89 4.73
CA THR A 671 -5.20 -24.35 5.41
C THR A 671 -4.07 -23.41 5.07
N GLN A 672 -3.31 -23.00 6.08
CA GLN A 672 -2.11 -22.20 5.94
C GLN A 672 -1.16 -22.83 4.92
N VAL A 673 -0.56 -21.99 4.06
CA VAL A 673 0.46 -22.41 3.10
C VAL A 673 1.68 -22.94 3.87
N PRO A 674 2.10 -24.20 3.63
CA PRO A 674 3.28 -24.76 4.28
C PRO A 674 4.54 -23.96 3.96
N THR A 675 5.47 -23.90 4.92
CA THR A 675 6.81 -23.36 4.68
C THR A 675 7.88 -24.10 5.45
N ASP A 676 9.09 -24.03 4.92
CA ASP A 676 10.31 -24.54 5.54
C ASP A 676 11.19 -23.42 6.13
N TYR A 677 10.74 -22.15 6.06
CA TYR A 677 11.38 -21.00 6.70
C TYR A 677 11.31 -21.09 8.23
N SER A 678 12.33 -20.52 8.91
CA SER A 678 12.36 -20.44 10.37
C SER A 678 11.35 -19.40 10.86
N GLY A 679 10.11 -19.84 11.07
CA GLY A 679 8.96 -19.03 11.47
C GLY A 679 7.71 -19.54 10.75
N ALA A 680 6.60 -19.73 11.46
CA ALA A 680 5.33 -20.07 10.81
C ALA A 680 4.84 -18.82 10.06
N PRO A 681 4.60 -18.90 8.74
CA PRO A 681 4.20 -17.77 7.92
C PRO A 681 2.72 -17.54 8.19
N ASP A 682 2.36 -16.44 8.81
CA ASP A 682 0.94 -16.12 8.92
C ASP A 682 0.37 -15.96 7.50
N ASP A 683 -0.77 -16.58 7.21
CA ASP A 683 -1.50 -16.30 5.98
C ASP A 683 -2.57 -15.26 6.30
N LEU A 684 -2.95 -14.44 5.32
CA LEU A 684 -4.02 -13.47 5.50
C LEU A 684 -5.35 -14.01 4.96
N PHE A 685 -6.44 -13.52 5.54
CA PHE A 685 -7.78 -13.68 4.98
C PHE A 685 -8.55 -12.37 4.92
N LEU A 686 -9.45 -12.29 3.95
CA LEU A 686 -10.47 -11.26 3.78
C LEU A 686 -11.81 -11.96 3.60
N GLY A 687 -12.84 -11.58 4.36
CA GLY A 687 -14.13 -12.24 4.26
C GLY A 687 -15.32 -11.31 4.43
N ARG A 688 -16.50 -11.89 4.19
CA ARG A 688 -17.81 -11.25 4.35
C ARG A 688 -18.75 -12.16 5.12
N LEU A 689 -19.44 -11.60 6.11
CA LEU A 689 -20.57 -12.18 6.82
C LEU A 689 -21.85 -11.41 6.49
N LYS A 690 -23.00 -12.06 6.66
CA LYS A 690 -24.30 -11.40 6.79
C LYS A 690 -24.42 -10.68 8.14
N ALA A 691 -25.35 -9.73 8.26
CA ALA A 691 -25.65 -9.07 9.55
C ALA A 691 -26.06 -10.02 10.69
N ASP A 692 -26.53 -11.23 10.36
CA ASP A 692 -26.86 -12.29 11.32
C ASP A 692 -25.66 -13.21 11.68
N GLY A 693 -24.48 -12.94 11.11
CA GLY A 693 -23.25 -13.71 11.35
C GLY A 693 -23.05 -14.90 10.41
N THR A 694 -23.94 -15.11 9.43
CA THR A 694 -23.82 -16.21 8.46
C THR A 694 -22.64 -15.97 7.49
N ASP A 695 -21.82 -17.00 7.28
CA ASP A 695 -20.70 -17.00 6.33
C ASP A 695 -21.17 -16.73 4.88
N VAL A 696 -20.55 -15.78 4.16
CA VAL A 696 -20.86 -15.51 2.74
C VAL A 696 -19.72 -15.95 1.82
N TRP A 697 -18.56 -15.29 1.91
CA TRP A 697 -17.36 -15.65 1.16
C TRP A 697 -16.09 -15.32 1.95
N LEU A 698 -15.00 -16.04 1.66
CA LEU A 698 -13.67 -15.77 2.19
C LEU A 698 -12.62 -15.91 1.09
N LYS A 699 -11.68 -14.98 1.08
CA LYS A 699 -10.44 -14.97 0.30
C LYS A 699 -9.29 -15.28 1.24
N HIS A 700 -8.55 -16.31 0.90
CA HIS A 700 -7.29 -16.67 1.53
C HIS A 700 -6.18 -16.24 0.59
N VAL A 701 -5.23 -15.47 1.12
CA VAL A 701 -4.01 -15.06 0.42
C VAL A 701 -2.84 -15.52 1.27
N GLY A 702 -2.08 -16.47 0.73
CA GLY A 702 -0.99 -17.13 1.43
C GLY A 702 0.18 -17.39 0.50
N SER A 703 1.40 -17.29 1.02
CA SER A 703 2.63 -17.73 0.38
C SER A 703 3.60 -18.33 1.40
N PRO A 704 4.67 -19.02 0.97
CA PRO A 704 5.67 -19.54 1.90
C PRO A 704 6.37 -18.46 2.74
N TYR A 705 6.29 -17.17 2.37
CA TYR A 705 7.06 -16.07 2.98
C TYR A 705 6.34 -15.38 4.16
N GLY A 706 5.01 -15.55 4.27
CA GLY A 706 4.18 -14.95 5.31
C GLY A 706 3.62 -13.57 4.94
N GLU A 707 2.34 -13.40 5.23
CA GLU A 707 1.54 -12.22 4.96
C GLU A 707 0.74 -11.77 6.18
N SER A 708 0.70 -10.46 6.41
CA SER A 708 -0.12 -9.87 7.45
C SER A 708 -1.15 -8.92 6.88
N ALA A 709 -2.43 -9.17 7.17
CA ALA A 709 -3.44 -8.14 7.05
C ALA A 709 -3.12 -7.02 8.03
N ARG A 710 -3.30 -5.76 7.60
CA ARG A 710 -3.05 -4.57 8.43
C ARG A 710 -4.32 -3.75 8.68
N GLY A 711 -5.34 -3.97 7.86
CA GLY A 711 -6.70 -3.52 8.14
C GLY A 711 -7.59 -3.52 6.91
N LEU A 712 -8.74 -2.86 7.00
CA LEU A 712 -9.76 -2.84 5.95
C LEU A 712 -10.52 -1.51 5.95
N THR A 713 -10.90 -1.03 4.76
CA THR A 713 -11.93 0.01 4.60
C THR A 713 -12.86 -0.34 3.44
N VAL A 714 -14.04 0.25 3.39
CA VAL A 714 -14.98 0.08 2.28
C VAL A 714 -15.37 1.45 1.76
N THR A 715 -15.08 1.73 0.50
CA THR A 715 -15.46 3.00 -0.12
C THR A 715 -16.97 3.12 -0.24
N ARG A 716 -17.48 4.35 -0.35
CA ARG A 716 -18.92 4.58 -0.57
C ARG A 716 -19.45 3.83 -1.80
N GLY A 717 -18.63 3.69 -2.84
CA GLY A 717 -18.94 2.93 -4.06
C GLY A 717 -18.90 1.41 -3.91
N GLY A 718 -18.62 0.88 -2.71
CA GLY A 718 -18.59 -0.56 -2.43
C GLY A 718 -17.31 -1.25 -2.90
N THR A 719 -16.19 -0.53 -3.00
CA THR A 719 -14.87 -1.15 -3.12
C THR A 719 -14.36 -1.49 -1.73
N VAL A 720 -14.15 -2.77 -1.46
CA VAL A 720 -13.53 -3.29 -0.24
C VAL A 720 -12.02 -3.23 -0.42
N VAL A 721 -11.34 -2.41 0.38
CA VAL A 721 -9.91 -2.12 0.24
C VAL A 721 -9.16 -2.67 1.45
N LEU A 722 -8.35 -3.69 1.20
CA LEU A 722 -7.43 -4.30 2.14
C LEU A 722 -6.06 -3.64 1.98
N TRP A 723 -5.37 -3.38 3.09
CA TRP A 723 -3.93 -3.17 3.08
C TRP A 723 -3.24 -4.24 3.93
N ALA A 724 -2.10 -4.68 3.45
CA ALA A 724 -1.37 -5.83 3.96
C ALA A 724 0.13 -5.59 3.84
N GLN A 725 0.89 -6.40 4.54
CA GLN A 725 2.33 -6.51 4.36
C GLN A 725 2.68 -7.94 4.01
N SER A 726 3.49 -8.11 2.97
CA SER A 726 3.99 -9.42 2.55
C SER A 726 5.50 -9.46 2.67
N SER A 727 6.06 -10.51 3.26
CA SER A 727 7.52 -10.69 3.33
C SER A 727 8.10 -11.14 1.98
N GLY A 728 7.26 -11.68 1.10
CA GLY A 728 7.64 -12.12 -0.23
C GLY A 728 6.57 -11.82 -1.29
N PRO A 729 6.78 -12.27 -2.53
CA PRO A 729 5.80 -12.15 -3.59
C PRO A 729 4.54 -12.95 -3.30
N VAL A 730 3.41 -12.33 -3.59
CA VAL A 730 2.10 -12.92 -3.31
C VAL A 730 1.07 -12.36 -4.29
N SER A 731 0.02 -13.13 -4.56
CA SER A 731 -1.10 -12.68 -5.39
C SER A 731 -2.35 -12.41 -4.57
N PHE A 732 -2.97 -11.27 -4.83
CA PHE A 732 -4.28 -10.88 -4.28
C PHE A 732 -5.43 -11.14 -5.27
N GLY A 733 -5.15 -11.83 -6.40
CA GLY A 733 -6.15 -12.20 -7.41
C GLY A 733 -5.91 -11.61 -8.81
N GLY A 734 -5.06 -10.59 -8.94
CA GLY A 734 -4.70 -9.96 -10.23
C GLY A 734 -3.37 -10.42 -10.83
N GLY A 735 -2.74 -11.44 -10.27
CA GLY A 735 -1.35 -11.82 -10.54
C GLY A 735 -0.42 -11.50 -9.37
N THR A 736 0.85 -11.88 -9.48
CA THR A 736 1.84 -11.77 -8.39
C THR A 736 2.41 -10.35 -8.32
N LEU A 737 2.48 -9.82 -7.09
CA LEU A 737 3.17 -8.58 -6.72
C LEU A 737 4.45 -8.92 -5.94
N ARG A 738 5.41 -7.99 -5.88
CA ARG A 738 6.58 -8.11 -5.00
C ARG A 738 6.17 -8.04 -3.52
N GLY A 739 7.04 -8.51 -2.62
CA GLY A 739 6.91 -8.30 -1.18
C GLY A 739 7.04 -6.82 -0.78
N GLY A 740 6.42 -6.47 0.35
CA GLY A 740 6.33 -5.13 0.92
C GLY A 740 4.89 -4.74 1.28
N PRO A 741 4.59 -3.44 1.42
CA PRO A 741 3.23 -2.95 1.65
C PRO A 741 2.39 -3.11 0.38
N ILE A 742 1.23 -3.72 0.52
CA ILE A 742 0.30 -4.03 -0.57
C ILE A 742 -1.08 -3.50 -0.23
N TYR A 743 -1.75 -2.93 -1.22
CA TYR A 743 -3.13 -2.49 -1.15
C TYR A 743 -3.91 -3.24 -2.21
N ALA A 744 -5.08 -3.77 -1.88
CA ALA A 744 -5.90 -4.55 -2.80
C ALA A 744 -7.38 -4.18 -2.69
N GLY A 745 -7.99 -3.85 -3.82
CA GLY A 745 -9.40 -3.53 -3.96
C GLY A 745 -10.21 -4.70 -4.51
N TYR A 746 -11.35 -4.96 -3.88
CA TYR A 746 -12.31 -5.98 -4.27
C TYR A 746 -13.71 -5.39 -4.37
N SER A 747 -14.59 -6.00 -5.16
CA SER A 747 -16.02 -5.73 -5.05
C SER A 747 -16.57 -6.28 -3.72
N THR A 748 -17.76 -5.81 -3.31
CA THR A 748 -18.52 -6.41 -2.20
C THR A 748 -18.82 -7.90 -2.40
N ALA A 749 -18.79 -8.40 -3.64
CA ALA A 749 -18.93 -9.83 -3.96
C ALA A 749 -17.60 -10.62 -3.84
N GLY A 750 -16.49 -9.97 -3.50
CA GLY A 750 -15.17 -10.59 -3.39
C GLY A 750 -14.45 -10.78 -4.71
N THR A 751 -14.91 -10.14 -5.80
CA THR A 751 -14.19 -10.13 -7.08
C THR A 751 -13.01 -9.17 -6.96
N HIS A 752 -11.80 -9.64 -7.24
CA HIS A 752 -10.62 -8.76 -7.32
C HIS A 752 -10.84 -7.69 -8.38
N ARG A 753 -10.50 -6.43 -8.05
CA ARG A 753 -10.53 -5.30 -8.98
C ARG A 753 -9.11 -4.87 -9.31
N TRP A 754 -8.33 -4.64 -8.26
CA TRP A 754 -6.95 -4.20 -8.37
C TRP A 754 -6.13 -4.61 -7.14
N SER A 755 -4.83 -4.70 -7.31
CA SER A 755 -3.87 -4.82 -6.21
C SER A 755 -2.56 -4.17 -6.59
N ARG A 756 -1.95 -3.43 -5.66
CA ARG A 756 -0.71 -2.72 -5.90
C ARG A 756 0.26 -2.79 -4.73
N TYR A 757 1.55 -2.92 -5.06
CA TYR A 757 2.63 -2.52 -4.16
C TYR A 757 2.60 -1.01 -4.02
N PHE A 758 2.74 -0.56 -2.78
CA PHE A 758 2.85 0.85 -2.45
C PHE A 758 4.08 1.03 -1.56
N PRO A 759 5.03 1.89 -1.92
CA PRO A 759 6.28 2.03 -1.17
C PRO A 759 6.11 2.73 0.19
N LEU A 760 4.87 3.12 0.55
CA LEU A 760 4.53 3.79 1.79
C LEU A 760 3.53 2.96 2.59
N THR A 761 3.69 3.00 3.91
CA THR A 761 2.81 2.33 4.87
C THR A 761 1.89 3.34 5.53
N GLY A 762 0.57 3.13 5.46
CA GLY A 762 -0.39 3.92 6.21
C GLY A 762 -1.75 3.25 6.22
N GLN A 763 -2.67 3.79 7.00
CA GLN A 763 -4.05 3.32 7.04
C GLN A 763 -4.88 4.16 6.05
N PRO A 764 -5.35 3.58 4.93
CA PRO A 764 -6.21 4.27 4.01
C PRO A 764 -7.62 4.38 4.61
N ILE A 765 -8.21 5.56 4.52
CA ILE A 765 -9.61 5.80 4.86
C ILE A 765 -10.44 6.02 3.60
N ALA A 766 -11.70 5.60 3.65
CA ALA A 766 -12.67 5.96 2.63
C ALA A 766 -13.17 7.39 2.86
N LEU A 767 -12.99 8.25 1.86
CA LEU A 767 -13.60 9.58 1.83
C LEU A 767 -15.08 9.48 1.43
N THR A 768 -15.88 10.46 1.84
CA THR A 768 -17.31 10.52 1.49
C THR A 768 -17.55 10.76 -0.01
N THR A 769 -16.52 11.24 -0.71
CA THR A 769 -16.43 11.41 -2.17
C THR A 769 -16.35 10.08 -2.92
N GLY A 770 -16.04 8.98 -2.22
CA GLY A 770 -15.84 7.65 -2.79
C GLY A 770 -14.38 7.29 -3.03
N GLU A 771 -13.45 8.25 -2.91
CA GLU A 771 -12.01 8.03 -3.01
C GLU A 771 -11.38 7.51 -1.72
N LEU A 772 -10.09 7.19 -1.77
CA LEU A 772 -9.31 6.84 -0.58
C LEU A 772 -8.36 7.98 -0.24
N LEU A 773 -8.12 8.18 1.05
CA LEU A 773 -7.02 9.00 1.55
C LEU A 773 -6.06 8.14 2.34
N LEU A 774 -4.79 8.15 1.97
CA LEU A 774 -3.72 7.54 2.72
C LEU A 774 -2.93 8.62 3.45
N GLY A 775 -3.02 8.65 4.78
CA GLY A 775 -2.10 9.40 5.63
C GLY A 775 -0.90 8.52 5.99
N THR A 776 0.31 9.03 5.79
CA THR A 776 1.57 8.31 6.05
C THR A 776 2.64 9.26 6.55
N THR A 777 3.66 8.69 7.18
CA THR A 777 4.90 9.39 7.52
C THR A 777 5.98 9.07 6.49
N LEU A 778 6.61 10.12 5.97
CA LEU A 778 7.72 10.04 5.04
C LEU A 778 9.03 10.24 5.82
N TRP A 779 9.86 9.18 5.87
CA TRP A 779 11.13 9.16 6.60
C TRP A 779 12.34 8.98 5.66
N ALA A 780 12.08 8.71 4.38
CA ALA A 780 13.09 8.58 3.34
C ALA A 780 12.51 9.01 2.00
N THR A 781 13.39 9.47 1.10
CA THR A 781 13.02 9.81 -0.27
C THR A 781 12.29 8.63 -0.92
N THR A 782 11.05 8.88 -1.35
CA THR A 782 10.16 7.86 -1.88
C THR A 782 9.48 8.36 -3.13
N GLN A 783 9.42 7.54 -4.17
CA GLN A 783 8.70 7.85 -5.40
C GLN A 783 7.35 7.12 -5.43
N VAL A 784 6.26 7.84 -5.72
CA VAL A 784 4.92 7.27 -5.92
C VAL A 784 4.37 7.77 -7.24
N ASP A 785 4.03 6.85 -8.15
CA ASP A 785 3.41 7.14 -9.44
C ASP A 785 4.16 8.24 -10.25
N GLY A 786 5.49 8.23 -10.19
CA GLY A 786 6.37 9.20 -10.86
C GLY A 786 6.70 10.46 -10.05
N LEU A 787 5.97 10.73 -8.95
CA LEU A 787 6.23 11.86 -8.06
C LEU A 787 7.25 11.49 -6.98
N LEU A 788 8.31 12.29 -6.88
CA LEU A 788 9.33 12.14 -5.85
C LEU A 788 8.94 12.94 -4.61
N PHE A 789 8.93 12.29 -3.46
CA PHE A 789 8.72 12.91 -2.15
C PHE A 789 10.01 12.78 -1.35
N GLU A 790 10.58 13.90 -0.94
CA GLU A 790 11.82 13.93 -0.15
C GLU A 790 11.51 14.50 1.24
N PRO A 791 11.86 13.82 2.33
CA PRO A 791 11.65 14.36 3.67
C PRO A 791 12.52 15.61 3.89
N PHE A 792 12.07 16.50 4.78
CA PHE A 792 12.84 17.67 5.15
C PHE A 792 14.22 17.29 5.71
N SER A 793 15.24 18.04 5.29
CA SER A 793 16.61 17.87 5.79
C SER A 793 17.18 19.19 6.29
N TRP A 794 17.49 19.25 7.58
CA TRP A 794 18.14 20.41 8.17
C TRP A 794 19.64 20.37 7.89
N HIS A 795 20.15 21.38 7.16
CA HIS A 795 21.56 21.47 6.70
C HIS A 795 22.08 20.20 5.99
N GLY A 796 21.20 19.40 5.37
CA GLY A 796 21.56 18.17 4.66
C GLY A 796 22.15 17.05 5.54
N THR A 797 22.02 17.13 6.88
CA THR A 797 22.62 16.13 7.80
C THR A 797 21.62 15.43 8.71
N THR A 798 20.49 16.07 9.03
CA THR A 798 19.43 15.47 9.85
C THR A 798 18.13 15.44 9.06
N VAL A 799 17.72 14.23 8.65
CA VAL A 799 16.41 13.98 8.02
C VAL A 799 15.36 13.95 9.11
N THR A 800 14.25 14.66 8.91
CA THR A 800 13.10 14.63 9.80
C THR A 800 11.96 13.82 9.18
N ASP A 801 11.06 13.34 10.03
CA ASP A 801 9.84 12.68 9.56
C ASP A 801 8.83 13.72 9.09
N ASP A 802 8.26 13.55 7.90
CA ASP A 802 7.27 14.46 7.32
C ASP A 802 5.89 13.81 7.21
N ALA A 803 4.83 14.59 7.45
CA ALA A 803 3.47 14.14 7.19
C ALA A 803 3.14 14.20 5.70
N LEU A 804 2.65 13.10 5.13
CA LEU A 804 2.27 12.99 3.73
C LEU A 804 0.86 12.41 3.61
N PHE A 805 0.02 13.08 2.83
CA PHE A 805 -1.34 12.67 2.54
C PHE A 805 -1.51 12.46 1.04
N LEU A 806 -1.98 11.27 0.66
CA LEU A 806 -2.14 10.87 -0.73
C LEU A 806 -3.60 10.51 -0.99
N ARG A 807 -4.26 11.26 -1.88
CA ARG A 807 -5.60 10.94 -2.36
C ARG A 807 -5.49 9.95 -3.50
N LEU A 808 -6.04 8.76 -3.31
CA LEU A 808 -5.99 7.67 -4.28
C LEU A 808 -7.37 7.49 -4.92
N ARG A 809 -7.40 7.46 -6.25
CA ARG A 809 -8.62 7.21 -7.02
C ARG A 809 -8.89 5.69 -7.05
N PRO A 810 -10.05 5.18 -6.58
CA PRO A 810 -10.32 3.75 -6.41
C PRO A 810 -10.60 2.96 -7.67
#